data_AF-A0A3R7L5I1-F1
#
_entry.id   AF-A0A3R7L5I1-F1
#
_cell.length_a   1.000
_cell.length_b   1.000
_cell.length_c   1.000
_cell.angle_alpha   90.00
_cell.angle_beta   90.00
_cell.angle_gamma   90.00
#
_symmetry.space_group_name_H-M   'P 1'
#
loop_
_entity.id
_entity.type
_entity.pdbx_description
1 polymer ?
#
loop_
_entity_poly.entity_id
_entity_poly.type
_entity_poly.pdbx_seq_one_letter_code
_entity_poly.pdbx_strand_id
1 'polypeptide(L)'
;MQNKNAAVRMFCAGLFLRVPCRWIYHPSSDLSSAASHANSVELLSTQLHHFSSVADSFLPTAGRGLPHDLAEVCVEPIGAAQPGPAGIRSCDAEDGLQQEERGLGKLLNACIDAPAAAQFEKLIASTAELYKSFPRRHWLLHSRALANYGIQCLVDQKSTQAVELIRQAISIIASFEGETSVLHLRVMLANALACEGKCFEALCEYERALGVMRDYPVESSLTQFVSGKESRLPLSRSYVLEDFDRFLANEELVQSALSQGKRAADSSLEKAEKVRITCTLARLQRQIGEKDASLRLYTASLHALLDTPDAEMEMRVMHDIGLLLCFEVFDVAQGLPYLQAAAEMSFDTALERLEEMKQQPSAKARREFPKEAMLPVRRAAFTLLDAAVCLAENEEFGKALGLFEESIALMDDCGMQKHSAWARMKYADALAHASLIDKAIRVYLETMDSIPSQQRDEENLQVACMGMMVPLTVAEVEGRLAYCFQMHVGEHRRACIHFCRAIRRCGVHVGSPFRAVAETNPASSEEVDSETLCWMLENYASCCERVGRRDIAEEVLERRVGVERALGGSCASALLLLARLHGAANAAKAVQLYIQLLTLPEEGIEPDVLLQAAYGFASICYGSKDEELEAALSNVSAAAAAAEKDEAVRPVTCAAPPNSNGVVIASFKRSARVIMASHAVDRAKSCGSGEDELKALMTLSRGGFFCQRRGDEAGAEELYRLAVEYTLLADVKSDEYARELAVMLANYATVIAHKNIEEAQGLYNRAVATCPTEENVSAAAAAFFVLTANYAGGRACIQRMIDAVTDPAVIPRLYGKLAWLGVVCWDDLAPAVREECLQHLLIALGQEPKNFALFLTPRQATQLHGSVSAEFKRDLLAGISFSPDQDTVSLACYVSQTKLPHDGRFINTCYKTALARFFSEHNYACELRQVLCRLCCDTACPQVLRRRVSLLAQGLAQHRLLRGLSCVFAWRGTAADAGSAARAIGGRRMSCPVPGRAYYA
;
A
#
# COMPACT_ATOMS: atom_id res chain seq x y z
N MET A 1 24.82 -51.33 16.90
CA MET A 1 26.26 -51.19 17.20
C MET A 1 26.54 -49.69 17.34
N GLN A 2 26.37 -49.15 18.55
CA GLN A 2 27.45 -48.74 19.47
C GLN A 2 28.26 -47.50 19.02
N ASN A 3 27.83 -46.35 19.58
CA ASN A 3 28.60 -45.31 20.28
C ASN A 3 29.84 -44.67 19.62
N LYS A 4 29.82 -43.32 19.51
CA LYS A 4 30.43 -42.44 20.53
C LYS A 4 30.00 -40.96 20.38
N ASN A 5 29.84 -40.35 21.56
CA ASN A 5 29.40 -38.99 21.87
C ASN A 5 30.54 -37.94 21.79
N ALA A 6 30.07 -36.68 21.77
CA ALA A 6 30.63 -35.46 22.37
C ALA A 6 31.71 -34.66 21.59
N ALA A 7 31.41 -33.41 21.22
CA ALA A 7 31.56 -32.27 22.12
C ALA A 7 30.97 -30.97 21.54
N VAL A 8 30.27 -30.25 22.40
CA VAL A 8 29.77 -28.88 22.28
C VAL A 8 30.92 -27.88 22.39
N ARG A 9 30.93 -26.81 21.58
CA ARG A 9 31.20 -25.43 22.04
C ARG A 9 30.78 -24.38 21.01
N MET A 10 30.02 -23.43 21.53
CA MET A 10 29.56 -22.21 20.90
C MET A 10 30.72 -21.31 20.45
N PHE A 11 30.52 -20.59 19.34
CA PHE A 11 30.84 -19.17 19.26
C PHE A 11 29.86 -18.49 18.31
N CYS A 12 29.02 -17.63 18.88
CA CYS A 12 28.36 -16.53 18.20
C CYS A 12 29.42 -15.52 17.76
N ALA A 13 29.37 -15.05 16.52
CA ALA A 13 29.75 -13.69 16.13
C ALA A 13 29.29 -13.47 14.68
N GLY A 14 28.45 -12.46 14.49
CA GLY A 14 27.84 -12.13 13.22
C GLY A 14 28.84 -11.61 12.19
N LEU A 15 28.49 -11.84 10.93
CA LEU A 15 28.99 -11.09 9.78
C LEU A 15 27.77 -10.66 8.97
N PHE A 16 27.28 -9.46 9.28
CA PHE A 16 26.43 -8.68 8.39
C PHE A 16 27.27 -8.29 7.18
N LEU A 17 27.05 -8.94 6.05
CA LEU A 17 27.46 -8.41 4.75
C LEU A 17 26.37 -7.46 4.26
N ARG A 18 26.40 -6.21 4.76
CA ARG A 18 25.76 -5.07 4.10
C ARG A 18 26.61 -4.70 2.90
N VAL A 19 26.18 -5.08 1.70
CA VAL A 19 26.64 -4.44 0.46
C VAL A 19 25.68 -3.28 0.18
N PRO A 20 26.15 -2.02 0.16
CA PRO A 20 25.31 -0.91 -0.25
C PRO A 20 25.26 -0.88 -1.78
N CYS A 21 24.12 -1.24 -2.37
CA CYS A 21 23.83 -0.88 -3.76
C CYS A 21 23.60 0.63 -3.80
N ARG A 22 24.53 1.38 -4.40
CA ARG A 22 24.34 2.79 -4.74
C ARG A 22 23.41 2.86 -5.95
N TRP A 23 22.18 3.29 -5.70
CA TRP A 23 21.27 3.75 -6.74
C TRP A 23 21.63 5.20 -7.05
N ILE A 24 21.91 5.50 -8.32
CA ILE A 24 22.08 6.87 -8.81
C ILE A 24 20.74 7.19 -9.49
N TYR A 25 19.93 8.01 -8.83
CA TYR A 25 18.63 8.44 -9.34
C TYR A 25 18.76 9.83 -9.96
N HIS A 26 18.28 10.00 -11.19
CA HIS A 26 18.01 11.30 -11.78
C HIS A 26 16.52 11.59 -11.58
N PRO A 27 16.13 12.66 -10.88
CA PRO A 27 14.74 13.00 -10.69
C PRO A 27 14.12 13.46 -12.02
N SER A 28 13.14 12.71 -12.53
CA SER A 28 12.13 13.25 -13.43
C SER A 28 11.16 14.09 -12.60
N SER A 29 10.84 15.28 -13.12
CA SER A 29 10.08 16.35 -12.48
C SER A 29 8.70 15.92 -11.97
N ASP A 30 8.56 15.85 -10.64
CA ASP A 30 7.26 15.90 -9.95
C ASP A 30 6.86 17.36 -9.70
N LEU A 31 5.83 17.83 -10.41
CA LEU A 31 5.10 19.05 -10.06
C LEU A 31 4.09 18.73 -8.95
N SER A 32 4.54 18.69 -7.70
CA SER A 32 3.65 18.70 -6.54
C SER A 32 3.26 20.14 -6.19
N SER A 33 2.02 20.52 -6.49
CA SER A 33 1.43 21.78 -6.04
C SER A 33 1.10 21.72 -4.54
N ALA A 34 1.95 22.30 -3.69
CA ALA A 34 1.61 22.62 -2.31
C ALA A 34 1.77 24.13 -2.12
N ALA A 35 0.64 24.83 -2.05
CA ALA A 35 0.59 26.25 -1.72
C ALA A 35 0.87 26.44 -0.23
N SER A 36 1.92 27.19 0.10
CA SER A 36 2.02 27.85 1.41
C SER A 36 2.72 29.20 1.27
N HIS A 37 1.95 30.26 1.49
CA HIS A 37 2.43 31.63 1.63
C HIS A 37 3.44 31.75 2.79
N ALA A 38 4.63 32.27 2.51
CA ALA A 38 5.42 33.03 3.48
C ALA A 38 6.41 33.95 2.75
N ASN A 39 6.28 35.25 3.00
CA ASN A 39 7.15 36.32 2.51
C ASN A 39 8.61 36.11 2.95
N SER A 40 9.56 36.23 2.03
CA SER A 40 10.83 36.90 2.33
C SER A 40 11.49 37.42 1.05
N VAL A 41 11.96 38.66 1.17
CA VAL A 41 12.58 39.53 0.17
C VAL A 41 14.10 39.30 0.20
N GLU A 42 14.75 39.50 -0.96
CA GLU A 42 16.21 39.66 -1.19
C GLU A 42 17.12 38.41 -1.12
N LEU A 43 17.69 38.00 -2.28
CA LEU A 43 19.14 38.12 -2.57
C LEU A 43 19.47 37.55 -3.96
N LEU A 44 19.81 38.46 -4.88
CA LEU A 44 20.53 38.20 -6.13
C LEU A 44 22.01 37.96 -5.84
N SER A 45 22.60 36.87 -6.35
CA SER A 45 24.00 36.87 -6.79
C SER A 45 24.33 35.66 -7.69
N THR A 46 24.55 35.95 -8.97
CA THR A 46 25.57 35.40 -9.88
C THR A 46 26.45 34.25 -9.38
N GLN A 47 26.43 33.11 -10.08
CA GLN A 47 27.65 32.31 -10.36
C GLN A 47 27.59 31.69 -11.77
N LEU A 48 28.41 32.26 -12.66
CA LEU A 48 28.98 31.62 -13.86
C LEU A 48 30.01 30.58 -13.43
N HIS A 49 30.07 29.41 -14.09
CA HIS A 49 31.29 28.69 -14.51
C HIS A 49 30.91 27.47 -15.38
N HIS A 50 31.22 27.52 -16.68
CA HIS A 50 32.34 26.83 -17.37
C HIS A 50 32.16 25.32 -17.64
N PHE A 51 31.82 25.00 -18.90
CA PHE A 51 31.95 23.67 -19.49
C PHE A 51 33.42 23.40 -19.84
N SER A 52 33.97 22.29 -19.35
CA SER A 52 35.25 21.72 -19.80
C SER A 52 35.01 20.61 -20.83
N SER A 53 35.81 20.61 -21.89
CA SER A 53 35.80 19.66 -22.99
C SER A 53 36.06 18.21 -22.57
N VAL A 54 35.36 17.28 -23.20
CA VAL A 54 35.88 15.94 -23.48
C VAL A 54 35.84 15.74 -24.99
N ALA A 55 36.99 16.01 -25.62
CA ALA A 55 37.29 15.51 -26.96
C ALA A 55 37.83 14.09 -26.79
N ASP A 56 37.20 13.11 -27.43
CA ASP A 56 37.86 12.29 -28.45
C ASP A 56 36.94 11.18 -28.95
N SER A 57 37.21 10.78 -30.21
CA SER A 57 36.75 9.58 -30.91
C SER A 57 35.36 9.57 -31.57
N PHE A 58 35.18 10.33 -32.66
CA PHE A 58 34.48 9.81 -33.85
C PHE A 58 35.11 10.33 -35.15
N LEU A 59 35.64 9.41 -35.95
CA LEU A 59 36.14 9.66 -37.31
C LEU A 59 34.95 9.76 -38.28
N PRO A 60 34.97 10.68 -39.28
CA PRO A 60 33.90 10.77 -40.26
C PRO A 60 34.11 9.75 -41.40
N THR A 61 33.21 8.77 -41.52
CA THR A 61 33.09 7.96 -42.74
C THR A 61 32.44 8.78 -43.85
N ALA A 62 33.19 9.00 -44.92
CA ALA A 62 32.79 9.76 -46.10
C ALA A 62 31.57 9.14 -46.80
N GLY A 63 30.46 9.90 -46.87
CA GLY A 63 29.28 9.54 -47.65
C GLY A 63 29.50 9.75 -49.16
N ARG A 64 29.27 8.71 -49.96
CA ARG A 64 29.04 8.83 -51.40
C ARG A 64 27.57 9.19 -51.61
N GLY A 65 27.31 10.38 -52.15
CA GLY A 65 25.98 10.75 -52.62
C GLY A 65 25.60 9.96 -53.87
N LEU A 66 24.40 9.38 -53.86
CA LEU A 66 23.70 8.89 -55.06
C LEU A 66 22.72 9.98 -55.53
N PRO A 67 22.49 10.13 -56.86
CA PRO A 67 21.67 11.19 -57.41
C PRO A 67 20.18 10.82 -57.35
N HIS A 68 19.35 11.74 -56.87
CA HIS A 68 17.89 11.64 -56.98
C HIS A 68 17.38 12.67 -57.99
N ASP A 69 16.86 12.16 -59.11
CA ASP A 69 16.03 12.91 -60.06
C ASP A 69 14.64 13.14 -59.44
N LEU A 70 14.29 14.40 -59.21
CA LEU A 70 12.93 14.83 -58.86
C LEU A 70 12.47 15.95 -59.82
N ALA A 71 11.27 15.73 -60.36
CA ALA A 71 10.58 16.54 -61.34
C ALA A 71 10.33 17.98 -60.86
N GLU A 72 10.29 18.90 -61.83
CA GLU A 72 10.22 20.34 -61.68
C GLU A 72 8.92 20.80 -61.00
N VAL A 73 9.05 21.55 -59.90
CA VAL A 73 8.03 22.51 -59.44
C VAL A 73 8.65 23.89 -59.59
N CYS A 74 8.20 24.63 -60.61
CA CYS A 74 8.58 26.01 -60.85
C CYS A 74 8.01 26.91 -59.75
N VAL A 75 8.87 27.64 -59.04
CA VAL A 75 8.49 28.81 -58.25
C VAL A 75 8.59 30.03 -59.18
N GLU A 76 7.45 30.63 -59.54
CA GLU A 76 7.43 31.89 -60.28
C GLU A 76 7.82 33.08 -59.38
N PRO A 77 8.73 33.97 -59.81
CA PRO A 77 8.92 35.26 -59.20
C PRO A 77 7.95 36.30 -59.80
N ILE A 78 7.34 37.10 -58.92
CA ILE A 78 6.49 38.24 -59.27
C ILE A 78 7.34 39.32 -59.96
N GLY A 79 7.04 39.61 -61.24
CA GLY A 79 7.16 40.95 -61.84
C GLY A 79 8.22 41.18 -62.93
N ALA A 80 7.73 41.29 -64.18
CA ALA A 80 8.20 42.04 -65.36
C ALA A 80 8.58 41.19 -66.60
N ALA A 81 8.05 41.61 -67.76
CA ALA A 81 7.86 40.85 -68.99
C ALA A 81 9.10 40.66 -69.91
N GLN A 82 9.28 39.42 -70.39
CA GLN A 82 9.82 38.88 -71.68
C GLN A 82 11.17 39.38 -72.30
N PRO A 83 11.81 38.63 -73.27
CA PRO A 83 11.55 37.29 -73.82
C PRO A 83 12.76 36.30 -73.72
N GLY A 84 12.51 35.02 -74.06
CA GLY A 84 13.29 33.82 -73.70
C GLY A 84 14.72 33.62 -74.25
N PRO A 85 15.47 32.62 -73.73
CA PRO A 85 16.88 32.44 -74.06
C PRO A 85 17.08 31.55 -75.29
N ALA A 86 17.86 32.05 -76.25
CA ALA A 86 18.55 31.23 -77.23
C ALA A 86 19.68 30.44 -76.53
N GLY A 87 19.82 29.16 -76.91
CA GLY A 87 20.70 28.21 -76.25
C GLY A 87 22.17 28.62 -76.21
N ILE A 88 22.83 28.33 -75.09
CA ILE A 88 24.28 28.38 -74.95
C ILE A 88 24.75 27.05 -74.34
N ARG A 89 25.70 26.43 -75.04
CA ARG A 89 26.41 25.20 -74.69
C ARG A 89 27.20 25.37 -73.39
N SER A 90 27.17 24.35 -72.53
CA SER A 90 28.09 24.20 -71.41
C SER A 90 29.47 23.75 -71.90
N CYS A 91 30.52 24.32 -71.31
CA CYS A 91 31.79 23.68 -70.88
C CYS A 91 32.68 24.78 -70.25
N ASP A 92 33.44 24.42 -69.20
CA ASP A 92 34.52 25.15 -68.51
C ASP A 92 34.19 26.06 -67.29
N ALA A 93 32.94 26.20 -66.85
CA ALA A 93 32.59 27.06 -65.69
C ALA A 93 32.53 26.34 -64.32
N GLU A 94 32.69 25.01 -64.26
CA GLU A 94 32.43 24.25 -63.02
C GLU A 94 33.55 24.32 -61.97
N ASP A 95 34.81 24.49 -62.37
CA ASP A 95 35.96 24.51 -61.44
C ASP A 95 36.07 25.84 -60.67
N GLY A 96 35.73 26.97 -61.30
CA GLY A 96 35.74 28.30 -60.67
C GLY A 96 34.68 28.42 -59.57
N LEU A 97 33.47 27.93 -59.82
CA LEU A 97 32.35 27.96 -58.87
C LEU A 97 32.61 27.07 -57.64
N GLN A 98 33.29 25.92 -57.80
CA GLN A 98 33.68 25.07 -56.65
C GLN A 98 34.77 25.73 -55.77
N GLN A 99 35.64 26.53 -56.36
CA GLN A 99 36.69 27.24 -55.63
C GLN A 99 36.12 28.43 -54.85
N GLU A 100 35.16 29.15 -55.43
CA GLU A 100 34.39 30.21 -54.78
C GLU A 100 33.55 29.68 -53.61
N GLU A 101 32.86 28.55 -53.78
CA GLU A 101 32.07 27.90 -52.72
C GLU A 101 32.93 27.48 -51.52
N ARG A 102 34.11 26.89 -51.77
CA ARG A 102 35.09 26.58 -50.71
C ARG A 102 35.63 27.82 -50.02
N GLY A 103 35.80 28.92 -50.76
CA GLY A 103 36.22 30.22 -50.22
C GLY A 103 35.17 30.82 -49.28
N LEU A 104 33.91 30.82 -49.69
CA LEU A 104 32.78 31.28 -48.87
C LEU A 104 32.52 30.38 -47.66
N GLY A 105 32.71 29.07 -47.78
CA GLY A 105 32.66 28.15 -46.63
C GLY A 105 33.73 28.44 -45.57
N LYS A 106 34.96 28.80 -45.98
CA LYS A 106 36.00 29.26 -45.06
C LYS A 106 35.66 30.60 -44.42
N LEU A 107 35.07 31.51 -45.18
CA LEU A 107 34.59 32.80 -44.67
C LEU A 107 33.48 32.61 -43.63
N LEU A 108 32.52 31.71 -43.88
CA LEU A 108 31.49 31.34 -42.90
C LEU A 108 32.10 30.87 -41.59
N ASN A 109 33.07 29.95 -41.64
CA ASN A 109 33.75 29.47 -40.44
C ASN A 109 34.51 30.58 -39.70
N ALA A 110 35.15 31.50 -40.43
CA ALA A 110 35.80 32.67 -39.84
C ALA A 110 34.78 33.62 -39.18
N CYS A 111 33.61 33.83 -39.79
CA CYS A 111 32.52 34.60 -39.19
C CYS A 111 31.94 33.92 -37.93
N ILE A 112 31.91 32.59 -37.87
CA ILE A 112 31.48 31.85 -36.67
C ILE A 112 32.51 32.01 -35.54
N ASP A 113 33.81 31.97 -35.86
CA ASP A 113 34.89 32.13 -34.88
C ASP A 113 35.03 33.57 -34.35
N ALA A 114 34.77 34.56 -35.22
CA ALA A 114 34.84 35.97 -34.89
C ALA A 114 33.59 36.69 -35.46
N PRO A 115 32.46 36.66 -34.72
CA PRO A 115 31.20 37.19 -35.22
C PRO A 115 31.26 38.70 -35.42
N ALA A 116 31.04 39.13 -36.67
CA ALA A 116 30.95 40.53 -37.04
C ALA A 116 29.81 40.73 -38.06
N ALA A 117 28.86 41.61 -37.73
CA ALA A 117 27.67 41.87 -38.56
C ALA A 117 28.01 42.18 -40.02
N ALA A 118 28.97 43.09 -40.26
CA ALA A 118 29.39 43.47 -41.62
C ALA A 118 29.98 42.31 -42.43
N GLN A 119 30.61 41.33 -41.76
CA GLN A 119 31.16 40.15 -42.43
C GLN A 119 30.06 39.14 -42.77
N PHE A 120 29.08 38.94 -41.87
CA PHE A 120 27.90 38.12 -42.13
C PHE A 120 27.01 38.70 -43.24
N GLU A 121 26.76 40.01 -43.26
CA GLU A 121 25.97 40.66 -44.31
C GLU A 121 26.61 40.50 -45.69
N LYS A 122 27.95 40.67 -45.78
CA LYS A 122 28.70 40.45 -47.02
C LYS A 122 28.66 38.98 -47.46
N LEU A 123 28.77 38.05 -46.50
CA LEU A 123 28.67 36.61 -46.76
C LEU A 123 27.26 36.22 -47.26
N ILE A 124 26.20 36.78 -46.66
CA ILE A 124 24.82 36.52 -47.07
C ILE A 124 24.56 37.07 -48.46
N ALA A 125 25.01 38.29 -48.78
CA ALA A 125 24.88 38.85 -50.13
C ALA A 125 25.57 37.95 -51.18
N SER A 126 26.80 37.51 -50.89
CA SER A 126 27.58 36.65 -51.80
C SER A 126 26.97 35.26 -51.97
N THR A 127 26.47 34.66 -50.88
CA THR A 127 25.82 33.33 -50.93
C THR A 127 24.42 33.40 -51.55
N ALA A 128 23.70 34.53 -51.42
CA ALA A 128 22.40 34.73 -52.04
C ALA A 128 22.48 34.80 -53.57
N GLU A 129 23.54 35.41 -54.12
CA GLU A 129 23.78 35.44 -55.57
C GLU A 129 24.00 34.02 -56.12
N LEU A 130 24.83 33.21 -55.43
CA LEU A 130 25.02 31.81 -55.78
C LEU A 130 23.74 30.99 -55.64
N TYR A 131 22.98 31.18 -54.56
CA TYR A 131 21.70 30.49 -54.37
C TYR A 131 20.68 30.83 -55.46
N LYS A 132 20.59 32.10 -55.87
CA LYS A 132 19.71 32.51 -56.99
C LYS A 132 20.10 31.87 -58.31
N SER A 133 21.39 31.68 -58.55
CA SER A 133 21.90 31.06 -59.78
C SER A 133 21.70 29.55 -59.82
N PHE A 134 21.96 28.84 -58.71
CA PHE A 134 21.80 27.38 -58.61
C PHE A 134 21.25 26.95 -57.23
N PRO A 135 19.92 27.04 -57.02
CA PRO A 135 19.30 26.77 -55.71
C PRO A 135 19.62 25.37 -55.18
N ARG A 136 19.48 24.33 -56.02
CA ARG A 136 19.71 22.92 -55.64
C ARG A 136 21.14 22.64 -55.15
N ARG A 137 22.13 23.43 -55.56
CA ARG A 137 23.54 23.23 -55.23
C ARG A 137 23.97 24.04 -54.01
N HIS A 138 23.49 25.27 -53.88
CA HIS A 138 24.00 26.23 -52.89
C HIS A 138 23.04 26.57 -51.75
N TRP A 139 21.85 25.94 -51.70
CA TRP A 139 20.88 26.15 -50.61
C TRP A 139 21.52 25.93 -49.23
N LEU A 140 22.34 24.89 -49.08
CA LEU A 140 22.96 24.50 -47.81
C LEU A 140 23.91 25.58 -47.27
N LEU A 141 24.75 26.16 -48.15
CA LEU A 141 25.69 27.20 -47.75
C LEU A 141 24.96 28.49 -47.38
N HIS A 142 23.94 28.86 -48.17
CA HIS A 142 23.16 30.07 -47.95
C HIS A 142 22.30 29.99 -46.69
N SER A 143 21.57 28.89 -46.48
CA SER A 143 20.74 28.68 -45.29
C SER A 143 21.58 28.63 -44.01
N ARG A 144 22.79 28.05 -44.05
CA ARG A 144 23.73 28.07 -42.93
C ARG A 144 24.21 29.48 -42.60
N ALA A 145 24.51 30.31 -43.59
CA ALA A 145 24.91 31.70 -43.35
C ALA A 145 23.77 32.50 -42.69
N LEU A 146 22.53 32.31 -43.16
CA LEU A 146 21.33 32.91 -42.58
C LEU A 146 21.08 32.46 -41.14
N ALA A 147 21.13 31.14 -40.87
CA ALA A 147 20.89 30.59 -39.53
C ALA A 147 21.92 31.05 -38.50
N ASN A 148 23.21 31.05 -38.86
CA ASN A 148 24.28 31.50 -37.97
C ASN A 148 24.18 33.00 -37.68
N TYR A 149 23.93 33.82 -38.71
CA TYR A 149 23.77 35.25 -38.48
C TYR A 149 22.51 35.58 -37.71
N GLY A 150 21.39 34.89 -38.00
CA GLY A 150 20.14 35.05 -37.27
C GLY A 150 20.28 34.75 -35.78
N ILE A 151 20.99 33.68 -35.42
CA ILE A 151 21.26 33.35 -34.01
C ILE A 151 22.23 34.35 -33.38
N GLN A 152 23.26 34.82 -34.11
CA GLN A 152 24.12 35.91 -33.61
C GLN A 152 23.33 37.20 -33.36
N CYS A 153 22.38 37.56 -34.23
CA CYS A 153 21.49 38.69 -34.02
C CYS A 153 20.62 38.52 -32.77
N LEU A 154 20.18 37.29 -32.46
CA LEU A 154 19.45 37.00 -31.22
C LEU A 154 20.33 37.23 -29.98
N VAL A 155 21.59 36.78 -30.02
CA VAL A 155 22.59 37.03 -28.96
C VAL A 155 22.88 38.52 -28.79
N ASP A 156 22.98 39.26 -29.90
CA ASP A 156 23.18 40.71 -29.93
C ASP A 156 21.91 41.51 -29.58
N GLN A 157 20.82 40.86 -29.17
CA GLN A 157 19.52 41.45 -28.83
C GLN A 157 18.84 42.23 -29.98
N LYS A 158 19.17 41.89 -31.23
CA LYS A 158 18.53 42.40 -32.45
C LYS A 158 17.42 41.45 -32.91
N SER A 159 16.36 41.34 -32.11
CA SER A 159 15.27 40.36 -32.29
C SER A 159 14.58 40.45 -33.65
N THR A 160 14.25 41.65 -34.17
CA THR A 160 13.61 41.81 -35.49
C THR A 160 14.47 41.26 -36.63
N GLN A 161 15.78 41.55 -36.61
CA GLN A 161 16.71 41.06 -37.62
C GLN A 161 16.92 39.53 -37.50
N ALA A 162 16.94 39.00 -36.26
CA ALA A 162 17.01 37.58 -36.01
C ALA A 162 15.79 36.83 -36.58
N VAL A 163 14.57 37.34 -36.34
CA VAL A 163 13.32 36.76 -36.86
C VAL A 163 13.34 36.63 -38.38
N GLU A 164 13.72 37.69 -39.10
CA GLU A 164 13.76 37.68 -40.56
C GLU A 164 14.74 36.63 -41.10
N LEU A 165 15.96 36.60 -40.57
CA LEU A 165 17.02 35.71 -41.03
C LEU A 165 16.72 34.24 -40.71
N ILE A 166 16.26 33.95 -39.50
CA ILE A 166 15.93 32.58 -39.07
C ILE A 166 14.73 32.06 -39.88
N ARG A 167 13.69 32.89 -40.09
CA ARG A 167 12.51 32.50 -40.88
C ARG A 167 12.87 32.18 -42.33
N GLN A 168 13.76 32.96 -42.95
CA GLN A 168 14.28 32.66 -44.29
C GLN A 168 15.08 31.36 -44.31
N ALA A 169 15.94 31.13 -43.29
CA ALA A 169 16.69 29.89 -43.18
C ALA A 169 15.77 28.66 -43.06
N ILE A 170 14.76 28.71 -42.19
CA ILE A 170 13.76 27.64 -42.02
C ILE A 170 13.03 27.36 -43.33
N SER A 171 12.55 28.39 -44.02
CA SER A 171 11.83 28.22 -45.29
C SER A 171 12.66 27.52 -46.36
N ILE A 172 13.95 27.87 -46.48
CA ILE A 172 14.85 27.23 -47.43
C ILE A 172 15.08 25.78 -46.98
N ILE A 173 15.50 25.54 -45.74
CA ILE A 173 15.85 24.20 -45.26
C ILE A 173 14.65 23.24 -45.36
N ALA A 174 13.48 23.66 -44.88
CA ALA A 174 12.27 22.83 -44.92
C ALA A 174 11.87 22.43 -46.35
N SER A 175 12.09 23.31 -47.34
CA SER A 175 11.80 23.00 -48.75
C SER A 175 12.71 21.93 -49.37
N PHE A 176 13.90 21.71 -48.81
CA PHE A 176 14.87 20.72 -49.31
C PHE A 176 14.94 19.45 -48.45
N GLU A 177 14.84 19.57 -47.12
CA GLU A 177 15.04 18.45 -46.17
C GLU A 177 13.81 18.16 -45.29
N GLY A 178 12.70 18.86 -45.50
CA GLY A 178 11.45 18.65 -44.78
C GLY A 178 11.42 19.27 -43.38
N GLU A 179 10.25 19.23 -42.77
CA GLU A 179 9.95 19.87 -41.47
C GLU A 179 10.72 19.26 -40.29
N THR A 180 11.13 18.00 -40.39
CA THR A 180 11.89 17.32 -39.34
C THR A 180 13.34 17.79 -39.24
N SER A 181 13.82 18.69 -40.11
CA SER A 181 15.21 19.19 -40.09
C SER A 181 15.36 20.59 -39.47
N VAL A 182 14.26 21.26 -39.15
CA VAL A 182 14.22 22.67 -38.70
C VAL A 182 13.72 22.88 -37.27
N LEU A 183 13.45 21.82 -36.51
CA LEU A 183 12.86 21.90 -35.16
C LEU A 183 13.66 22.81 -34.23
N HIS A 184 15.00 22.68 -34.23
CA HIS A 184 15.86 23.54 -33.42
C HIS A 184 15.74 25.02 -33.83
N LEU A 185 15.76 25.30 -35.13
CA LEU A 185 15.60 26.66 -35.64
C LEU A 185 14.19 27.22 -35.35
N ARG A 186 13.14 26.39 -35.32
CA ARG A 186 11.79 26.80 -34.93
C ARG A 186 11.72 27.23 -33.47
N VAL A 187 12.39 26.52 -32.56
CA VAL A 187 12.52 26.95 -31.15
C VAL A 187 13.28 28.28 -31.06
N MET A 188 14.38 28.44 -31.79
CA MET A 188 15.11 29.72 -31.84
C MET A 188 14.28 30.87 -32.42
N LEU A 189 13.46 30.60 -33.43
CA LEU A 189 12.53 31.57 -34.00
C LEU A 189 11.45 31.96 -32.98
N ALA A 190 10.90 30.98 -32.25
CA ALA A 190 9.90 31.23 -31.20
C ALA A 190 10.48 32.15 -30.11
N ASN A 191 11.71 31.90 -29.68
CA ASN A 191 12.40 32.77 -28.72
C ASN A 191 12.66 34.18 -29.26
N ALA A 192 13.10 34.29 -30.53
CA ALA A 192 13.29 35.60 -31.15
C ALA A 192 11.96 36.40 -31.25
N LEU A 193 10.85 35.72 -31.57
CA LEU A 193 9.51 36.30 -31.61
C LEU A 193 9.02 36.72 -30.23
N ALA A 194 9.27 35.92 -29.20
CA ALA A 194 8.95 36.25 -27.81
C ALA A 194 9.73 37.50 -27.35
N CYS A 195 11.02 37.60 -27.69
CA CYS A 195 11.83 38.80 -27.41
C CYS A 195 11.36 40.06 -28.16
N GLU A 196 10.76 39.91 -29.35
CA GLU A 196 10.12 41.02 -30.09
C GLU A 196 8.74 41.39 -29.52
N GLY A 197 8.21 40.62 -28.57
CA GLY A 197 6.87 40.78 -28.01
C GLY A 197 5.76 40.20 -28.89
N LYS A 198 6.08 39.46 -29.96
CA LYS A 198 5.12 38.74 -30.82
C LYS A 198 4.81 37.36 -30.26
N CYS A 199 4.27 37.33 -29.04
CA CYS A 199 4.09 36.12 -28.25
C CYS A 199 3.14 35.09 -28.89
N PHE A 200 2.13 35.52 -29.66
CA PHE A 200 1.24 34.56 -30.36
C PHE A 200 1.94 33.88 -31.55
N GLU A 201 2.74 34.61 -32.32
CA GLU A 201 3.55 33.99 -33.38
C GLU A 201 4.58 33.02 -32.78
N ALA A 202 5.17 33.36 -31.63
CA ALA A 202 6.07 32.46 -30.90
C ALA A 202 5.36 31.14 -30.51
N LEU A 203 4.14 31.23 -29.95
CA LEU A 203 3.31 30.07 -29.65
C LEU A 203 3.05 29.21 -30.90
N CYS A 204 2.73 29.82 -32.05
CA CYS A 204 2.51 29.07 -33.29
C CYS A 204 3.75 28.28 -33.74
N GLU A 205 4.96 28.81 -33.54
CA GLU A 205 6.20 28.09 -33.86
C GLU A 205 6.46 26.92 -32.90
N TYR A 206 6.17 27.09 -31.60
CA TYR A 206 6.21 25.99 -30.64
C TYR A 206 5.21 24.88 -31.01
N GLU A 207 3.96 25.23 -31.31
CA GLU A 207 2.93 24.27 -31.71
C GLU A 207 3.28 23.52 -33.00
N ARG A 208 3.94 24.17 -33.96
CA ARG A 208 4.47 23.50 -35.16
C ARG A 208 5.56 22.49 -34.81
N ALA A 209 6.51 22.88 -33.94
CA ALA A 209 7.58 21.98 -33.51
C ALA A 209 7.03 20.75 -32.76
N LEU A 210 6.09 20.97 -31.82
CA LEU A 210 5.41 19.89 -31.09
C LEU A 210 4.57 19.00 -32.01
N GLY A 211 3.87 19.59 -32.98
CA GLY A 211 3.11 18.84 -33.99
C GLY A 211 3.98 17.89 -34.80
N VAL A 212 5.12 18.36 -35.30
CA VAL A 212 6.08 17.52 -36.03
C VAL A 212 6.66 16.43 -35.12
N MET A 213 6.95 16.75 -33.86
CA MET A 213 7.42 15.75 -32.88
C MET A 213 6.39 14.66 -32.59
N ARG A 214 5.09 14.99 -32.58
CA ARG A 214 4.00 14.02 -32.44
C ARG A 214 3.82 13.17 -33.70
N ASP A 215 3.93 13.82 -34.85
CA ASP A 215 3.81 13.16 -36.15
C ASP A 215 5.01 12.26 -36.47
N TYR A 216 6.20 12.51 -35.93
CA TYR A 216 7.42 11.72 -36.17
C TYR A 216 8.06 11.29 -34.83
N PRO A 217 7.41 10.41 -34.05
CA PRO A 217 7.84 10.14 -32.69
C PRO A 217 9.05 9.18 -32.61
N VAL A 218 9.46 8.61 -33.74
CA VAL A 218 10.31 7.40 -33.82
C VAL A 218 11.61 7.60 -34.62
N GLU A 219 11.78 8.74 -35.28
CA GLU A 219 12.93 8.92 -36.16
C GLU A 219 14.21 9.18 -35.35
N SER A 220 15.08 8.15 -35.25
CA SER A 220 16.42 8.20 -34.65
C SER A 220 17.40 9.14 -35.37
N SER A 221 16.96 9.78 -36.45
CA SER A 221 17.70 10.77 -37.22
C SER A 221 16.94 12.09 -37.34
N LEU A 222 16.40 12.61 -36.23
CA LEU A 222 16.04 14.03 -36.11
C LEU A 222 17.32 14.90 -36.13
N THR A 223 18.17 14.70 -37.13
CA THR A 223 19.32 15.54 -37.40
C THR A 223 18.80 16.90 -37.82
N GLN A 224 18.82 17.85 -36.88
CA GLN A 224 18.37 19.22 -37.11
C GLN A 224 19.52 20.07 -37.60
N PHE A 225 19.17 21.08 -38.39
CA PHE A 225 20.05 22.20 -38.61
C PHE A 225 20.27 22.99 -37.33
N VAL A 226 21.54 23.20 -36.99
CA VAL A 226 21.98 24.01 -35.85
C VAL A 226 22.90 25.12 -36.32
N SER A 227 23.00 26.19 -35.54
CA SER A 227 24.09 27.16 -35.72
C SER A 227 25.41 26.58 -35.20
N GLY A 228 26.52 27.07 -35.75
CA GLY A 228 27.86 26.61 -35.44
C GLY A 228 28.60 26.02 -36.64
N LYS A 229 29.80 25.52 -36.37
CA LYS A 229 30.69 24.88 -37.37
C LYS A 229 30.09 23.56 -37.86
N GLU A 230 29.45 22.83 -36.97
CA GLU A 230 28.62 21.68 -37.29
C GLU A 230 27.26 22.17 -37.77
N SER A 231 26.77 21.64 -38.90
CA SER A 231 25.48 22.05 -39.46
C SER A 231 24.34 21.12 -39.07
N ARG A 232 24.63 19.97 -38.44
CA ARG A 232 23.65 18.93 -38.13
C ARG A 232 23.93 18.31 -36.78
N LEU A 233 22.93 18.30 -35.91
CA LEU A 233 22.98 17.61 -34.64
C LEU A 233 21.68 16.82 -34.41
N PRO A 234 21.74 15.63 -33.79
CA PRO A 234 20.55 15.00 -33.28
C PRO A 234 19.94 15.90 -32.19
N LEU A 235 18.67 16.28 -32.34
CA LEU A 235 17.99 17.09 -31.34
C LEU A 235 17.30 16.21 -30.30
N SER A 236 17.60 16.45 -29.03
CA SER A 236 16.84 15.85 -27.94
C SER A 236 15.42 16.41 -27.91
N ARG A 237 14.41 15.53 -27.83
CA ARG A 237 13.01 15.93 -27.62
C ARG A 237 12.84 16.74 -26.32
N SER A 238 13.62 16.43 -25.29
CA SER A 238 13.57 17.16 -24.00
C SER A 238 13.90 18.63 -24.17
N TYR A 239 14.79 18.98 -25.10
CA TYR A 239 15.15 20.37 -25.36
C TYR A 239 13.95 21.23 -25.80
N VAL A 240 13.13 20.71 -26.73
CA VAL A 240 11.95 21.44 -27.23
C VAL A 240 10.90 21.58 -26.13
N LEU A 241 10.67 20.51 -25.37
CA LEU A 241 9.70 20.49 -24.28
C LEU A 241 10.11 21.44 -23.15
N GLU A 242 11.37 21.38 -22.68
CA GLU A 242 11.88 22.25 -21.63
C GLU A 242 11.81 23.74 -22.01
N ASP A 243 12.08 24.08 -23.26
CA ASP A 243 12.03 25.48 -23.70
C ASP A 243 10.59 25.98 -23.83
N PHE A 244 9.67 25.12 -24.28
CA PHE A 244 8.25 25.41 -24.27
C PHE A 244 7.71 25.55 -22.83
N ASP A 245 8.14 24.71 -21.89
CA ASP A 245 7.78 24.82 -20.48
C ASP A 245 8.27 26.15 -19.88
N ARG A 246 9.46 26.64 -20.27
CA ARG A 246 9.93 27.98 -19.89
C ARG A 246 9.04 29.08 -20.45
N PHE A 247 8.55 28.93 -21.69
CA PHE A 247 7.59 29.86 -22.26
C PHE A 247 6.26 29.85 -21.47
N LEU A 248 5.75 28.68 -21.11
CA LEU A 248 4.52 28.52 -20.32
C LEU A 248 4.65 29.05 -18.88
N ALA A 249 5.83 28.88 -18.25
CA ALA A 249 6.10 29.36 -16.91
C ALA A 249 6.12 30.90 -16.81
N ASN A 250 6.24 31.61 -17.93
CA ASN A 250 6.20 33.07 -17.97
C ASN A 250 4.77 33.58 -18.20
N GLU A 251 4.08 33.93 -17.11
CA GLU A 251 2.68 34.41 -17.14
C GLU A 251 2.48 35.62 -18.07
N GLU A 252 3.43 36.55 -18.14
CA GLU A 252 3.31 37.75 -18.99
C GLU A 252 3.32 37.38 -20.49
N LEU A 253 4.20 36.46 -20.89
CA LEU A 253 4.27 35.97 -22.27
C LEU A 253 3.01 35.21 -22.65
N VAL A 254 2.51 34.34 -21.76
CA VAL A 254 1.28 33.57 -21.96
C VAL A 254 0.06 34.49 -22.10
N GLN A 255 -0.11 35.47 -21.20
CA GLN A 255 -1.23 36.42 -21.28
C GLN A 255 -1.13 37.30 -22.54
N SER A 256 0.07 37.72 -22.91
CA SER A 256 0.32 38.43 -24.16
C SER A 256 -0.07 37.58 -25.38
N ALA A 257 0.34 36.32 -25.44
CA ALA A 257 -0.01 35.38 -26.51
C ALA A 257 -1.52 35.16 -26.62
N LEU A 258 -2.21 34.97 -25.49
CA LEU A 258 -3.68 34.85 -25.45
C LEU A 258 -4.37 36.12 -25.97
N SER A 259 -3.90 37.31 -25.55
CA SER A 259 -4.49 38.58 -25.98
C SER A 259 -4.25 38.87 -27.47
N GLN A 260 -3.07 38.50 -27.99
CA GLN A 260 -2.69 38.69 -29.38
C GLN A 260 -3.44 37.71 -30.28
N GLY A 261 -3.52 36.44 -29.89
CA GLY A 261 -4.26 35.43 -30.64
C GLY A 261 -5.76 35.71 -30.69
N LYS A 262 -6.38 36.20 -29.59
CA LYS A 262 -7.79 36.64 -29.61
C LYS A 262 -8.01 37.78 -30.61
N ARG A 263 -7.14 38.81 -30.57
CA ARG A 263 -7.18 39.91 -31.55
C ARG A 263 -6.98 39.41 -32.98
N ALA A 264 -6.09 38.44 -33.20
CA ALA A 264 -5.87 37.84 -34.51
C ALA A 264 -7.10 37.04 -34.99
N ALA A 265 -7.75 36.28 -34.10
CA ALA A 265 -8.98 35.56 -34.42
C ALA A 265 -10.15 36.50 -34.75
N ASP A 266 -10.25 37.63 -34.06
CA ASP A 266 -11.30 38.63 -34.27
C ASP A 266 -11.08 39.46 -35.54
N SER A 267 -9.82 39.68 -35.93
CA SER A 267 -9.44 40.44 -37.13
C SER A 267 -9.35 39.58 -38.39
N SER A 268 -9.28 38.25 -38.27
CA SER A 268 -9.23 37.34 -39.42
C SER A 268 -10.57 37.30 -40.16
N LEU A 269 -10.52 37.59 -41.46
CA LEU A 269 -11.67 37.49 -42.37
C LEU A 269 -11.88 36.06 -42.88
N GLU A 270 -10.82 35.24 -42.89
CA GLU A 270 -10.88 33.86 -43.34
C GLU A 270 -11.31 32.95 -42.20
N LYS A 271 -12.50 32.33 -42.35
CA LYS A 271 -13.07 31.43 -41.34
C LYS A 271 -12.13 30.25 -41.00
N ALA A 272 -11.44 29.67 -41.99
CA ALA A 272 -10.49 28.58 -41.78
C ALA A 272 -9.29 29.02 -40.91
N GLU A 273 -8.73 30.19 -41.18
CA GLU A 273 -7.63 30.74 -40.38
C GLU A 273 -8.09 31.08 -38.96
N LYS A 274 -9.32 31.62 -38.81
CA LYS A 274 -9.91 31.85 -37.50
C LYS A 274 -10.04 30.57 -36.68
N VAL A 275 -10.43 29.45 -37.31
CA VAL A 275 -10.47 28.14 -36.66
C VAL A 275 -9.07 27.70 -36.22
N ARG A 276 -8.05 27.82 -37.08
CA ARG A 276 -6.66 27.46 -36.73
C ARG A 276 -6.13 28.26 -35.53
N ILE A 277 -6.37 29.57 -35.52
CA ILE A 277 -5.99 30.45 -34.40
C ILE A 277 -6.72 30.03 -33.12
N THR A 278 -8.03 29.77 -33.21
CA THR A 278 -8.84 29.38 -32.05
C THR A 278 -8.40 28.02 -31.47
N CYS A 279 -8.05 27.05 -32.33
CA CYS A 279 -7.49 25.76 -31.90
C CYS A 279 -6.14 25.92 -31.19
N THR A 280 -5.27 26.80 -31.72
CA THR A 280 -3.97 27.11 -31.10
C THR A 280 -4.15 27.71 -29.71
N LEU A 281 -5.12 28.61 -29.54
CA LEU A 281 -5.49 29.16 -28.24
C LEU A 281 -6.07 28.10 -27.30
N ALA A 282 -6.87 27.17 -27.83
CA ALA A 282 -7.43 26.06 -27.05
C ALA A 282 -6.33 25.15 -26.49
N ARG A 283 -5.31 24.83 -27.30
CA ARG A 283 -4.13 24.07 -26.85
C ARG A 283 -3.34 24.81 -25.79
N LEU A 284 -3.09 26.10 -25.95
CA LEU A 284 -2.43 26.89 -24.90
C LEU A 284 -3.24 26.85 -23.59
N GLN A 285 -4.55 27.06 -23.65
CA GLN A 285 -5.44 26.99 -22.49
C GLN A 285 -5.41 25.59 -21.82
N ARG A 286 -5.31 24.53 -22.62
CA ARG A 286 -5.13 23.16 -22.11
C ARG A 286 -3.81 23.00 -21.37
N GLN A 287 -2.70 23.46 -21.97
CA GLN A 287 -1.35 23.33 -21.40
C GLN A 287 -1.14 24.14 -20.11
N ILE A 288 -1.84 25.27 -19.94
CA ILE A 288 -1.80 26.05 -18.68
C ILE A 288 -2.73 25.50 -17.58
N GLY A 289 -3.50 24.44 -17.87
CA GLY A 289 -4.43 23.81 -16.93
C GLY A 289 -5.87 24.35 -16.96
N GLU A 290 -6.18 25.35 -17.79
CA GLU A 290 -7.51 25.94 -17.95
C GLU A 290 -8.41 25.11 -18.88
N LYS A 291 -8.72 23.88 -18.43
CA LYS A 291 -9.43 22.85 -19.21
C LYS A 291 -10.81 23.29 -19.72
N ASP A 292 -11.59 24.00 -18.92
CA ASP A 292 -12.91 24.52 -19.31
C ASP A 292 -12.84 25.58 -20.41
N ALA A 293 -11.83 26.47 -20.33
CA ALA A 293 -11.61 27.49 -21.34
C ALA A 293 -11.14 26.87 -22.66
N SER A 294 -10.27 25.86 -22.57
CA SER A 294 -9.85 25.05 -23.72
C SER A 294 -11.03 24.38 -24.42
N LEU A 295 -11.88 23.67 -23.66
CA LEU A 295 -13.04 22.97 -24.21
C LEU A 295 -14.00 23.94 -24.94
N ARG A 296 -14.29 25.11 -24.34
CA ARG A 296 -15.13 26.13 -25.01
C ARG A 296 -14.57 26.58 -26.35
N LEU A 297 -13.24 26.76 -26.45
CA LEU A 297 -12.57 27.17 -27.68
C LEU A 297 -12.58 26.06 -28.75
N TYR A 298 -12.36 24.80 -28.36
CA TYR A 298 -12.49 23.68 -29.28
C TYR A 298 -13.92 23.51 -29.79
N THR A 299 -14.92 23.57 -28.92
CA THR A 299 -16.33 23.48 -29.31
C THR A 299 -16.73 24.63 -30.23
N ALA A 300 -16.24 25.86 -29.99
CA ALA A 300 -16.44 26.98 -30.90
C ALA A 300 -15.78 26.75 -32.28
N SER A 301 -14.59 26.13 -32.29
CA SER A 301 -13.88 25.76 -33.51
C SER A 301 -14.65 24.71 -34.32
N LEU A 302 -15.19 23.67 -33.65
CA LEU A 302 -15.98 22.63 -34.29
C LEU A 302 -17.29 23.20 -34.89
N HIS A 303 -17.99 24.07 -34.17
CA HIS A 303 -19.16 24.76 -34.70
C HIS A 303 -18.83 25.62 -35.93
N ALA A 304 -17.67 26.29 -35.95
CA ALA A 304 -17.24 27.07 -37.10
C ALA A 304 -16.86 26.21 -38.32
N LEU A 305 -16.43 24.96 -38.11
CA LEU A 305 -16.15 24.00 -39.18
C LEU A 305 -17.43 23.48 -39.86
N LEU A 306 -18.59 23.51 -39.19
CA LEU A 306 -19.89 23.22 -39.84
C LEU A 306 -20.20 24.19 -40.97
N ASP A 307 -19.80 25.45 -40.82
CA ASP A 307 -20.01 26.51 -41.83
C ASP A 307 -18.94 26.51 -42.93
N THR A 308 -17.76 25.98 -42.63
CA THR A 308 -16.59 25.96 -43.51
C THR A 308 -15.88 24.61 -43.36
N PRO A 309 -16.35 23.58 -44.10
CA PRO A 309 -15.89 22.22 -43.89
C PRO A 309 -14.42 22.07 -44.28
N ASP A 310 -13.64 21.59 -43.33
CA ASP A 310 -12.24 21.16 -43.49
C ASP A 310 -12.10 19.87 -42.69
N ALA A 311 -12.16 18.73 -43.38
CA ALA A 311 -12.17 17.41 -42.77
C ALA A 311 -10.91 17.14 -41.95
N GLU A 312 -9.74 17.67 -42.36
CA GLU A 312 -8.50 17.48 -41.62
C GLU A 312 -8.50 18.25 -40.30
N MET A 313 -8.99 19.49 -40.32
CA MET A 313 -9.15 20.27 -39.09
C MET A 313 -10.24 19.70 -38.19
N GLU A 314 -11.33 19.20 -38.75
CA GLU A 314 -12.42 18.56 -37.99
C GLU A 314 -11.92 17.33 -37.23
N MET A 315 -11.23 16.42 -37.92
CA MET A 315 -10.59 15.25 -37.29
C MET A 315 -9.65 15.64 -36.16
N ARG A 316 -8.80 16.65 -36.37
CA ARG A 316 -7.85 17.12 -35.34
C ARG A 316 -8.54 17.74 -34.13
N VAL A 317 -9.57 18.55 -34.34
CA VAL A 317 -10.32 19.18 -33.24
C VAL A 317 -11.07 18.13 -32.43
N MET A 318 -11.72 17.16 -33.08
CA MET A 318 -12.39 16.07 -32.39
C MET A 318 -11.40 15.20 -31.61
N HIS A 319 -10.25 14.88 -32.20
CA HIS A 319 -9.19 14.16 -31.50
C HIS A 319 -8.68 14.94 -30.28
N ASP A 320 -8.41 16.25 -30.42
CA ASP A 320 -7.94 17.10 -29.32
C ASP A 320 -9.00 17.25 -28.18
N ILE A 321 -10.29 17.36 -28.51
CA ILE A 321 -11.40 17.34 -27.52
C ILE A 321 -11.45 15.99 -26.81
N GLY A 322 -11.41 14.91 -27.58
CA GLY A 322 -11.44 13.55 -27.05
C GLY A 322 -10.27 13.29 -26.09
N LEU A 323 -9.06 13.73 -26.45
CA LEU A 323 -7.89 13.62 -25.58
C LEU A 323 -8.06 14.41 -24.27
N LEU A 324 -8.53 15.65 -24.36
CA LEU A 324 -8.80 16.48 -23.19
C LEU A 324 -9.82 15.81 -22.25
N LEU A 325 -10.93 15.34 -22.78
CA LEU A 325 -12.02 14.79 -21.96
C LEU A 325 -11.69 13.41 -21.40
N CYS A 326 -11.12 12.50 -22.19
CA CYS A 326 -10.85 11.13 -21.76
C CYS A 326 -9.61 11.00 -20.87
N PHE A 327 -8.52 11.69 -21.19
CA PHE A 327 -7.23 11.47 -20.51
C PHE A 327 -6.87 12.54 -19.48
N GLU A 328 -7.44 13.75 -19.58
CA GLU A 328 -7.08 14.85 -18.67
C GLU A 328 -8.21 15.28 -17.73
N VAL A 329 -9.45 15.31 -18.20
CA VAL A 329 -10.65 15.62 -17.39
C VAL A 329 -11.26 14.35 -16.79
N PHE A 330 -10.98 13.18 -17.39
CA PHE A 330 -11.57 11.88 -17.04
C PHE A 330 -13.10 11.82 -17.18
N ASP A 331 -13.69 12.64 -18.06
CA ASP A 331 -15.10 12.52 -18.50
C ASP A 331 -15.18 11.71 -19.79
N VAL A 332 -14.98 10.40 -19.63
CA VAL A 332 -15.00 9.44 -20.75
C VAL A 332 -16.34 9.49 -21.50
N ALA A 333 -17.46 9.61 -20.79
CA ALA A 333 -18.79 9.56 -21.40
C ALA A 333 -18.99 10.67 -22.45
N GLN A 334 -18.46 11.87 -22.20
CA GLN A 334 -18.49 12.96 -23.16
C GLN A 334 -17.36 12.90 -24.19
N GLY A 335 -16.16 12.43 -23.80
CA GLY A 335 -14.98 12.43 -24.66
C GLY A 335 -14.95 11.32 -25.71
N LEU A 336 -15.43 10.13 -25.37
CA LEU A 336 -15.29 8.93 -26.19
C LEU A 336 -15.95 9.04 -27.59
N PRO A 337 -17.16 9.63 -27.74
CA PRO A 337 -17.74 9.84 -29.06
C PRO A 337 -16.86 10.67 -30.01
N TYR A 338 -16.14 11.67 -29.48
CA TYR A 338 -15.23 12.48 -30.29
C TYR A 338 -13.98 11.69 -30.72
N LEU A 339 -13.41 10.86 -29.83
CA LEU A 339 -12.30 9.98 -30.18
C LEU A 339 -12.70 8.96 -31.24
N GLN A 340 -13.89 8.35 -31.10
CA GLN A 340 -14.40 7.38 -32.07
C GLN A 340 -14.62 8.02 -33.44
N ALA A 341 -15.30 9.18 -33.50
CA ALA A 341 -15.51 9.90 -34.75
C ALA A 341 -14.20 10.30 -35.42
N ALA A 342 -13.23 10.82 -34.65
CA ALA A 342 -11.91 11.14 -35.17
C ALA A 342 -11.18 9.89 -35.69
N ALA A 343 -11.26 8.77 -34.98
CA ALA A 343 -10.64 7.51 -35.36
C ALA A 343 -11.22 6.97 -36.67
N GLU A 344 -12.55 6.88 -36.79
CA GLU A 344 -13.25 6.43 -37.99
C GLU A 344 -12.90 7.29 -39.21
N MET A 345 -13.03 8.61 -39.10
CA MET A 345 -12.71 9.53 -40.20
C MET A 345 -11.24 9.47 -40.62
N SER A 346 -10.33 9.36 -39.64
CA SER A 346 -8.90 9.27 -39.92
C SER A 346 -8.51 7.95 -40.57
N PHE A 347 -9.18 6.85 -40.20
CA PHE A 347 -8.98 5.54 -40.79
C PHE A 347 -9.44 5.50 -42.26
N ASP A 348 -10.65 6.00 -42.55
CA ASP A 348 -11.15 6.10 -43.92
C ASP A 348 -10.20 6.93 -44.79
N THR A 349 -9.75 8.08 -44.28
CA THR A 349 -8.77 8.94 -44.97
C THR A 349 -7.45 8.19 -45.21
N ALA A 350 -6.97 7.42 -44.24
CA ALA A 350 -5.73 6.66 -44.37
C ALA A 350 -5.85 5.54 -45.42
N LEU A 351 -6.99 4.85 -45.48
CA LEU A 351 -7.25 3.80 -46.47
C LEU A 351 -7.28 4.37 -47.89
N GLU A 352 -7.99 5.47 -48.11
CA GLU A 352 -8.01 6.16 -49.41
C GLU A 352 -6.59 6.51 -49.87
N ARG A 353 -5.76 7.06 -48.96
CA ARG A 353 -4.35 7.37 -49.27
C ARG A 353 -3.51 6.14 -49.58
N LEU A 354 -3.70 5.04 -48.84
CA LEU A 354 -3.00 3.78 -49.11
C LEU A 354 -3.39 3.19 -50.48
N GLU A 355 -4.66 3.30 -50.87
CA GLU A 355 -5.14 2.87 -52.18
C GLU A 355 -4.59 3.76 -53.31
N GLU A 356 -4.62 5.08 -53.15
CA GLU A 356 -4.00 6.04 -54.09
C GLU A 356 -2.53 5.71 -54.32
N MET A 357 -1.78 5.44 -53.24
CA MET A 357 -0.37 5.08 -53.29
C MET A 357 -0.13 3.74 -54.01
N LYS A 358 -1.00 2.73 -53.80
CA LYS A 358 -0.91 1.42 -54.47
C LYS A 358 -1.20 1.50 -55.98
N GLN A 359 -2.01 2.45 -56.42
CA GLN A 359 -2.40 2.63 -57.82
C GLN A 359 -1.36 3.39 -58.67
N GLN A 360 -0.30 3.96 -58.07
CA GLN A 360 0.72 4.69 -58.81
C GLN A 360 1.59 3.76 -59.69
N PRO A 361 1.69 3.99 -61.02
CA PRO A 361 2.18 3.01 -61.99
C PRO A 361 3.72 2.83 -62.09
N SER A 362 4.52 3.33 -61.15
CA SER A 362 5.99 3.26 -61.29
C SER A 362 6.58 1.97 -60.69
N ALA A 363 6.98 1.05 -61.56
CA ALA A 363 7.58 -0.24 -61.22
C ALA A 363 8.97 -0.15 -60.52
N LYS A 364 9.50 1.06 -60.29
CA LYS A 364 10.77 1.31 -59.57
C LYS A 364 10.60 1.97 -58.19
N ALA A 365 9.41 2.46 -57.82
CA ALA A 365 9.16 3.13 -56.54
C ALA A 365 8.56 2.20 -55.45
N ARG A 366 8.61 0.87 -55.64
CA ARG A 366 8.11 -0.10 -54.64
C ARG A 366 8.99 -0.24 -53.39
N ARG A 367 9.96 0.65 -53.15
CA ARG A 367 10.91 0.48 -52.04
C ARG A 367 10.93 1.54 -50.95
N GLU A 368 10.32 2.70 -51.12
CA GLU A 368 10.13 3.67 -50.01
C GLU A 368 9.23 4.80 -50.54
N PHE A 369 8.03 4.95 -49.98
CA PHE A 369 7.19 6.12 -50.25
C PHE A 369 7.81 7.35 -49.55
N PRO A 370 7.63 8.58 -50.07
CA PRO A 370 8.08 9.79 -49.39
C PRO A 370 7.50 9.86 -47.97
N LYS A 371 8.32 10.20 -46.97
CA LYS A 371 7.92 10.28 -45.55
C LYS A 371 6.65 11.11 -45.33
N GLU A 372 6.51 12.19 -46.08
CA GLU A 372 5.38 13.11 -46.01
C GLU A 372 4.07 12.50 -46.53
N ALA A 373 4.13 11.56 -47.48
CA ALA A 373 2.94 10.89 -48.03
C ALA A 373 2.32 9.89 -47.03
N MET A 374 3.12 9.37 -46.11
CA MET A 374 2.68 8.44 -45.06
C MET A 374 2.13 9.15 -43.81
N LEU A 375 2.17 10.48 -43.76
CA LEU A 375 1.75 11.26 -42.61
C LEU A 375 0.28 11.03 -42.20
N PRO A 376 -0.71 11.00 -43.12
CA PRO A 376 -2.11 10.73 -42.75
C PRO A 376 -2.31 9.33 -42.18
N VAL A 377 -1.62 8.33 -42.75
CA VAL A 377 -1.65 6.93 -42.29
C VAL A 377 -1.14 6.81 -40.86
N ARG A 378 -0.03 7.49 -40.56
CA ARG A 378 0.55 7.49 -39.23
C ARG A 378 -0.35 8.18 -38.20
N ARG A 379 -0.92 9.34 -38.55
CA ARG A 379 -1.86 10.04 -37.66
C ARG A 379 -3.08 9.17 -37.34
N ALA A 380 -3.65 8.51 -38.35
CA ALA A 380 -4.75 7.59 -38.16
C ALA A 380 -4.38 6.43 -37.21
N ALA A 381 -3.18 5.86 -37.35
CA ALA A 381 -2.70 4.82 -36.44
C ALA A 381 -2.68 5.28 -34.97
N PHE A 382 -2.28 6.52 -34.70
CA PHE A 382 -2.27 7.09 -33.34
C PHE A 382 -3.68 7.40 -32.82
N THR A 383 -4.53 8.01 -33.65
CA THR A 383 -5.92 8.30 -33.27
C THR A 383 -6.71 7.01 -32.97
N LEU A 384 -6.49 5.96 -33.76
CA LEU A 384 -7.06 4.62 -33.49
C LEU A 384 -6.53 4.03 -32.19
N LEU A 385 -5.23 4.14 -31.91
CA LEU A 385 -4.64 3.65 -30.68
C LEU A 385 -5.26 4.33 -29.45
N ASP A 386 -5.41 5.65 -29.49
CA ASP A 386 -6.00 6.44 -28.40
C ASP A 386 -7.45 6.02 -28.13
N ALA A 387 -8.25 5.86 -29.19
CA ALA A 387 -9.63 5.39 -29.09
C ALA A 387 -9.71 3.94 -28.59
N ALA A 388 -8.83 3.06 -29.07
CA ALA A 388 -8.79 1.65 -28.67
C ALA A 388 -8.48 1.48 -27.18
N VAL A 389 -7.47 2.19 -26.67
CA VAL A 389 -7.11 2.16 -25.25
C VAL A 389 -8.24 2.73 -24.40
N CYS A 390 -8.82 3.87 -24.80
CA CYS A 390 -9.94 4.45 -24.07
C CYS A 390 -11.12 3.46 -23.98
N LEU A 391 -11.47 2.76 -25.06
CA LEU A 391 -12.51 1.73 -25.04
C LEU A 391 -12.16 0.53 -24.15
N ALA A 392 -10.90 0.08 -24.17
CA ALA A 392 -10.46 -1.06 -23.37
C ALA A 392 -10.52 -0.75 -21.86
N GLU A 393 -10.08 0.44 -21.44
CA GLU A 393 -10.15 0.86 -20.03
C GLU A 393 -11.60 1.07 -19.54
N ASN A 394 -12.57 1.21 -20.47
CA ASN A 394 -14.01 1.27 -20.17
C ASN A 394 -14.75 -0.07 -20.40
N GLU A 395 -14.01 -1.18 -20.43
CA GLU A 395 -14.54 -2.54 -20.57
C GLU A 395 -15.30 -2.82 -21.90
N GLU A 396 -15.22 -1.91 -22.88
CA GLU A 396 -15.77 -2.09 -24.24
C GLU A 396 -14.81 -2.88 -25.15
N PHE A 397 -14.32 -4.02 -24.65
CA PHE A 397 -13.25 -4.79 -25.30
C PHE A 397 -13.58 -5.19 -26.75
N GLY A 398 -14.85 -5.52 -27.06
CA GLY A 398 -15.25 -5.92 -28.41
C GLY A 398 -14.96 -4.86 -29.48
N LYS A 399 -15.22 -3.58 -29.18
CA LYS A 399 -14.92 -2.47 -30.10
C LYS A 399 -13.43 -2.13 -30.07
N ALA A 400 -12.81 -2.15 -28.90
CA ALA A 400 -11.38 -1.88 -28.73
C ALA A 400 -10.50 -2.81 -29.58
N LEU A 401 -10.83 -4.11 -29.63
CA LEU A 401 -10.06 -5.11 -30.37
C LEU A 401 -9.94 -4.79 -31.87
N GLY A 402 -11.03 -4.32 -32.50
CA GLY A 402 -11.00 -3.94 -33.91
C GLY A 402 -10.07 -2.76 -34.18
N LEU A 403 -10.19 -1.71 -33.37
CA LEU A 403 -9.34 -0.52 -33.49
C LEU A 403 -7.85 -0.81 -33.21
N PHE A 404 -7.55 -1.72 -32.27
CA PHE A 404 -6.18 -2.16 -32.04
C PHE A 404 -5.60 -2.90 -33.25
N GLU A 405 -6.36 -3.83 -33.86
CA GLU A 405 -5.93 -4.57 -35.04
C GLU A 405 -5.65 -3.62 -36.21
N GLU A 406 -6.53 -2.64 -36.45
CA GLU A 406 -6.38 -1.62 -37.49
C GLU A 406 -5.20 -0.69 -37.21
N SER A 407 -5.05 -0.20 -35.97
CA SER A 407 -3.92 0.64 -35.57
C SER A 407 -2.58 -0.08 -35.78
N ILE A 408 -2.45 -1.33 -35.34
CA ILE A 408 -1.22 -2.12 -35.50
C ILE A 408 -0.94 -2.38 -36.99
N ALA A 409 -1.97 -2.68 -37.79
CA ALA A 409 -1.82 -2.86 -39.23
C ALA A 409 -1.31 -1.58 -39.92
N LEU A 410 -1.86 -0.42 -39.59
CA LEU A 410 -1.39 0.86 -40.13
C LEU A 410 0.04 1.20 -39.67
N MET A 411 0.39 0.88 -38.42
CA MET A 411 1.78 1.02 -37.94
C MET A 411 2.73 0.14 -38.75
N ASP A 412 2.30 -1.07 -39.11
CA ASP A 412 3.11 -1.96 -39.92
C ASP A 412 3.25 -1.45 -41.37
N ASP A 413 2.18 -0.91 -41.96
CA ASP A 413 2.17 -0.32 -43.31
C ASP A 413 3.04 0.94 -43.41
N CYS A 414 3.14 1.75 -42.34
CA CYS A 414 3.98 2.95 -42.31
C CYS A 414 5.41 2.70 -41.76
N GLY A 415 5.82 1.43 -41.63
CA GLY A 415 7.19 1.05 -41.26
C GLY A 415 7.54 1.20 -39.77
N MET A 416 6.54 1.29 -38.90
CA MET A 416 6.68 1.49 -37.45
C MET A 416 6.63 0.18 -36.64
N GLN A 417 6.88 -0.97 -37.28
CA GLN A 417 6.77 -2.31 -36.66
C GLN A 417 7.58 -2.47 -35.36
N LYS A 418 8.75 -1.82 -35.29
CA LYS A 418 9.67 -1.88 -34.13
C LYS A 418 9.18 -1.08 -32.91
N HIS A 419 8.17 -0.24 -33.10
CA HIS A 419 7.71 0.74 -32.10
C HIS A 419 6.24 0.54 -31.72
N SER A 420 5.64 -0.57 -32.16
CA SER A 420 4.28 -0.96 -31.87
C SER A 420 4.17 -2.04 -30.79
N ALA A 421 5.26 -2.41 -30.09
CA ALA A 421 5.24 -3.43 -29.05
C ALA A 421 4.33 -3.04 -27.87
N TRP A 422 4.27 -1.75 -27.51
CA TRP A 422 3.34 -1.26 -26.48
C TRP A 422 1.87 -1.41 -26.91
N ALA A 423 1.55 -1.05 -28.15
CA ALA A 423 0.20 -1.24 -28.71
C ALA A 423 -0.18 -2.73 -28.76
N ARG A 424 0.75 -3.62 -29.16
CA ARG A 424 0.55 -5.07 -29.17
C ARG A 424 0.35 -5.64 -27.76
N MET A 425 1.08 -5.13 -26.76
CA MET A 425 0.89 -5.50 -25.36
C MET A 425 -0.51 -5.12 -24.86
N LYS A 426 -0.97 -3.88 -25.11
CA LYS A 426 -2.32 -3.43 -24.73
C LYS A 426 -3.42 -4.19 -25.48
N TYR A 427 -3.19 -4.51 -26.74
CA TYR A 427 -4.07 -5.40 -27.50
C TYR A 427 -4.16 -6.80 -26.89
N ALA A 428 -3.03 -7.37 -26.45
CA ALA A 428 -3.01 -8.66 -25.75
C ALA A 428 -3.74 -8.60 -24.39
N ASP A 429 -3.61 -7.49 -23.65
CA ASP A 429 -4.40 -7.25 -22.43
C ASP A 429 -5.90 -7.27 -22.74
N ALA A 430 -6.34 -6.52 -23.76
CA ALA A 430 -7.74 -6.49 -24.18
C ALA A 430 -8.25 -7.87 -24.64
N LEU A 431 -7.42 -8.65 -25.36
CA LEU A 431 -7.75 -10.03 -25.74
C LEU A 431 -7.94 -10.94 -24.52
N ALA A 432 -7.09 -10.81 -23.50
CA ALA A 432 -7.18 -11.59 -22.28
C ALA A 432 -8.49 -11.28 -21.51
N HIS A 433 -8.85 -10.01 -21.38
CA HIS A 433 -10.11 -9.59 -20.76
C HIS A 433 -11.34 -10.00 -21.58
N ALA A 434 -11.25 -10.00 -22.91
CA ALA A 434 -12.28 -10.54 -23.81
C ALA A 434 -12.34 -12.08 -23.85
N SER A 435 -11.59 -12.78 -23.00
CA SER A 435 -11.52 -14.25 -22.93
C SER A 435 -10.97 -14.93 -24.20
N LEU A 436 -10.25 -14.21 -25.06
CA LEU A 436 -9.56 -14.74 -26.24
C LEU A 436 -8.10 -15.15 -25.90
N ILE A 437 -7.99 -16.00 -24.89
CA ILE A 437 -6.75 -16.27 -24.15
C ILE A 437 -5.62 -16.84 -25.04
N ASP A 438 -5.93 -17.79 -25.93
CA ASP A 438 -4.91 -18.39 -26.82
C ASP A 438 -4.33 -17.38 -27.82
N LYS A 439 -5.11 -16.38 -28.22
CA LYS A 439 -4.61 -15.28 -29.07
C LYS A 439 -3.78 -14.32 -28.22
N ALA A 440 -4.24 -13.95 -27.02
CA ALA A 440 -3.50 -13.08 -26.10
C ALA A 440 -2.10 -13.62 -25.80
N ILE A 441 -1.98 -14.91 -25.42
CA ILE A 441 -0.69 -15.55 -25.10
C ILE A 441 0.27 -15.49 -26.30
N ARG A 442 -0.21 -15.76 -27.52
CA ARG A 442 0.60 -15.67 -28.74
C ARG A 442 1.10 -14.25 -28.97
N VAL A 443 0.22 -13.26 -28.85
CA VAL A 443 0.58 -11.85 -29.04
C VAL A 443 1.61 -11.40 -28.00
N TYR A 444 1.48 -11.78 -26.72
CA TYR A 444 2.50 -11.46 -25.72
C TYR A 444 3.87 -12.03 -26.07
N LEU A 445 3.93 -13.30 -26.50
CA LEU A 445 5.18 -13.96 -26.89
C LEU A 445 5.81 -13.28 -28.12
N GLU A 446 5.02 -13.00 -29.14
CA GLU A 446 5.46 -12.26 -30.34
C GLU A 446 5.94 -10.84 -29.99
N THR A 447 5.27 -10.20 -29.02
CA THR A 447 5.64 -8.86 -28.53
C THR A 447 7.00 -8.91 -27.82
N MET A 448 7.24 -9.90 -26.96
CA MET A 448 8.53 -10.09 -26.30
C MET A 448 9.66 -10.33 -27.32
N ASP A 449 9.41 -11.12 -28.37
CA ASP A 449 10.38 -11.38 -29.44
C ASP A 449 10.66 -10.13 -30.31
N SER A 450 9.71 -9.19 -30.39
CA SER A 450 9.85 -7.95 -31.15
C SER A 450 10.68 -6.87 -30.45
N ILE A 451 10.85 -6.97 -29.12
CA ILE A 451 11.64 -6.01 -28.33
C ILE A 451 13.13 -6.41 -28.42
N PRO A 452 14.01 -5.53 -28.93
CA PRO A 452 15.42 -5.86 -29.09
C PRO A 452 16.09 -6.08 -27.73
N SER A 453 16.83 -7.18 -27.60
CA SER A 453 17.45 -7.64 -26.34
C SER A 453 18.78 -6.95 -25.98
N GLN A 454 19.18 -5.87 -26.68
CA GLN A 454 20.47 -5.20 -26.47
C GLN A 454 20.32 -3.71 -26.13
N GLN A 455 20.98 -3.33 -25.02
CA GLN A 455 21.13 -1.99 -24.46
C GLN A 455 21.77 -0.99 -25.45
N ARG A 456 20.98 -0.41 -26.34
CA ARG A 456 21.21 0.95 -26.84
C ARG A 456 20.00 1.77 -26.43
N ASP A 457 20.24 2.81 -25.65
CA ASP A 457 19.24 3.59 -24.90
C ASP A 457 18.10 4.19 -25.76
N GLU A 458 18.23 4.19 -27.09
CA GLU A 458 17.24 4.72 -28.03
C GLU A 458 16.40 3.63 -28.74
N GLU A 459 16.70 2.33 -28.58
CA GLU A 459 16.07 1.25 -29.37
C GLU A 459 14.80 0.64 -28.73
N ASN A 460 14.48 0.96 -27.47
CA ASN A 460 13.31 0.41 -26.76
C ASN A 460 12.12 1.37 -26.62
N LEU A 461 12.17 2.54 -27.26
CA LEU A 461 11.07 3.51 -27.22
C LEU A 461 9.88 3.02 -28.06
N GLN A 462 8.72 2.87 -27.42
CA GLN A 462 7.47 2.43 -28.05
C GLN A 462 6.45 3.56 -28.08
N VAL A 463 5.59 3.55 -29.09
CA VAL A 463 4.49 4.52 -29.20
C VAL A 463 3.36 4.10 -28.25
N ALA A 464 3.00 5.03 -27.36
CA ALA A 464 1.85 4.93 -26.46
C ALA A 464 0.79 5.97 -26.84
N CYS A 465 -0.29 6.04 -26.04
CA CYS A 465 -1.36 7.02 -26.23
C CYS A 465 -0.83 8.46 -26.26
N MET A 466 -1.61 9.35 -26.88
CA MET A 466 -1.34 10.77 -27.05
C MET A 466 -0.08 11.06 -27.87
N GLY A 467 0.43 10.06 -28.61
CA GLY A 467 1.69 10.14 -29.33
C GLY A 467 2.92 10.21 -28.42
N MET A 468 2.80 9.74 -27.18
CA MET A 468 3.91 9.65 -26.23
C MET A 468 4.84 8.50 -26.60
N MET A 469 6.12 8.64 -26.23
CA MET A 469 7.11 7.58 -26.32
C MET A 469 7.41 7.05 -24.93
N VAL A 470 7.20 5.76 -24.74
CA VAL A 470 7.44 5.08 -23.46
C VAL A 470 8.50 4.00 -23.62
N PRO A 471 9.44 3.84 -22.68
CA PRO A 471 10.29 2.66 -22.65
C PRO A 471 9.42 1.44 -22.34
N LEU A 472 9.58 0.36 -23.11
CA LEU A 472 8.94 -0.91 -22.81
C LEU A 472 10.02 -1.99 -22.70
N THR A 473 9.94 -2.79 -21.64
CA THR A 473 10.90 -3.86 -21.37
C THR A 473 10.28 -5.23 -21.59
N VAL A 474 11.14 -6.24 -21.81
CA VAL A 474 10.68 -7.64 -21.91
C VAL A 474 10.13 -8.10 -20.56
N ALA A 475 10.70 -7.63 -19.46
CA ALA A 475 10.22 -7.91 -18.10
C ALA A 475 8.77 -7.46 -17.89
N GLU A 476 8.38 -6.26 -18.33
CA GLU A 476 7.00 -5.78 -18.18
C GLU A 476 6.02 -6.67 -18.96
N VAL A 477 6.31 -6.95 -20.24
CA VAL A 477 5.46 -7.80 -21.08
C VAL A 477 5.36 -9.22 -20.52
N GLU A 478 6.46 -9.80 -20.04
CA GLU A 478 6.46 -11.12 -19.41
C GLU A 478 5.70 -11.13 -18.07
N GLY A 479 5.73 -10.04 -17.32
CA GLY A 479 4.91 -9.85 -16.12
C GLY A 479 3.40 -9.87 -16.45
N ARG A 480 2.97 -9.19 -17.52
CA ARG A 480 1.57 -9.23 -18.00
C ARG A 480 1.17 -10.62 -18.52
N LEU A 481 2.06 -11.30 -19.25
CA LEU A 481 1.85 -12.69 -19.64
C LEU A 481 1.69 -13.62 -18.42
N ALA A 482 2.51 -13.45 -17.39
CA ALA A 482 2.42 -14.21 -16.15
C ALA A 482 1.08 -13.97 -15.45
N TYR A 483 0.64 -12.71 -15.40
CA TYR A 483 -0.67 -12.33 -14.88
C TYR A 483 -1.82 -12.96 -15.69
N CYS A 484 -1.70 -13.02 -17.02
CA CYS A 484 -2.66 -13.72 -17.87
C CYS A 484 -2.79 -15.21 -17.49
N PHE A 485 -1.66 -15.89 -17.28
CA PHE A 485 -1.67 -17.27 -16.77
C PHE A 485 -2.29 -17.40 -15.38
N GLN A 486 -2.07 -16.42 -14.49
CA GLN A 486 -2.61 -16.43 -13.13
C GLN A 486 -4.14 -16.24 -13.11
N MET A 487 -4.64 -15.22 -13.82
CA MET A 487 -6.01 -14.75 -13.67
C MET A 487 -6.98 -15.37 -14.68
N HIS A 488 -6.58 -15.51 -15.94
CA HIS A 488 -7.47 -15.96 -17.01
C HIS A 488 -7.34 -17.46 -17.28
N VAL A 489 -6.12 -18.01 -17.23
CA VAL A 489 -5.90 -19.47 -17.42
C VAL A 489 -6.08 -20.25 -16.10
N GLY A 490 -5.69 -19.65 -14.97
CA GLY A 490 -5.62 -20.34 -13.68
C GLY A 490 -4.41 -21.27 -13.52
N GLU A 491 -3.40 -21.16 -14.40
CA GLU A 491 -2.17 -21.96 -14.38
C GLU A 491 -1.07 -21.29 -13.52
N HIS A 492 -1.24 -21.34 -12.20
CA HIS A 492 -0.32 -20.70 -11.24
C HIS A 492 1.14 -21.19 -11.35
N ARG A 493 1.37 -22.42 -11.85
CA ARG A 493 2.73 -22.95 -12.04
C ARG A 493 3.50 -22.21 -13.14
N ARG A 494 2.85 -21.97 -14.29
CA ARG A 494 3.45 -21.22 -15.40
C ARG A 494 3.59 -19.75 -15.05
N ALA A 495 2.58 -19.18 -14.40
CA ALA A 495 2.64 -17.82 -13.87
C ALA A 495 3.87 -17.62 -12.97
N CYS A 496 4.14 -18.53 -12.03
CA CYS A 496 5.34 -18.46 -11.18
C CYS A 496 6.64 -18.45 -11.98
N ILE A 497 6.74 -19.23 -13.06
CA ILE A 497 7.95 -19.29 -13.88
C ILE A 497 8.17 -17.95 -14.58
N HIS A 498 7.13 -17.39 -15.21
CA HIS A 498 7.24 -16.12 -15.94
C HIS A 498 7.46 -14.92 -15.01
N PHE A 499 6.74 -14.83 -13.88
CA PHE A 499 7.01 -13.78 -12.89
C PHE A 499 8.44 -13.87 -12.35
N CYS A 500 8.92 -15.06 -12.01
CA CYS A 500 10.28 -15.25 -11.50
C CYS A 500 11.34 -14.81 -12.50
N ARG A 501 11.13 -15.07 -13.80
CA ARG A 501 12.02 -14.60 -14.88
C ARG A 501 11.96 -13.08 -15.06
N ALA A 502 10.76 -12.51 -15.14
CA ALA A 502 10.56 -11.07 -15.26
C ALA A 502 11.25 -10.30 -14.13
N ILE A 503 11.00 -10.69 -12.88
CA ILE A 503 11.59 -10.05 -11.68
C ILE A 503 13.12 -10.18 -11.66
N ARG A 504 13.66 -11.31 -12.12
CA ARG A 504 15.12 -11.51 -12.22
C ARG A 504 15.77 -10.65 -13.31
N ARG A 505 15.09 -10.39 -14.41
CA ARG A 505 15.57 -9.44 -15.44
C ARG A 505 15.61 -8.00 -14.91
N CYS A 506 14.78 -7.65 -13.93
CA CYS A 506 14.88 -6.38 -13.21
C CYS A 506 16.04 -6.33 -12.20
N GLY A 507 16.91 -7.35 -12.15
CA GLY A 507 18.01 -7.44 -11.18
C GLY A 507 17.59 -7.84 -9.76
N VAL A 508 16.32 -8.21 -9.55
CA VAL A 508 15.81 -8.62 -8.24
C VAL A 508 15.92 -10.14 -8.07
N HIS A 509 16.75 -10.56 -7.12
CA HIS A 509 16.91 -11.98 -6.80
C HIS A 509 15.78 -12.48 -5.89
N VAL A 510 14.96 -13.37 -6.45
CA VAL A 510 13.90 -14.10 -5.75
C VAL A 510 14.05 -15.62 -5.92
N GLY A 511 13.71 -16.37 -4.87
CA GLY A 511 13.57 -17.83 -4.93
C GLY A 511 12.58 -18.28 -6.02
N SER A 512 12.75 -19.50 -6.56
CA SER A 512 11.81 -20.08 -7.53
C SER A 512 11.19 -21.36 -6.98
N PRO A 513 9.85 -21.52 -7.03
CA PRO A 513 9.18 -22.73 -6.57
C PRO A 513 9.46 -23.94 -7.46
N PHE A 514 9.91 -23.70 -8.70
CA PHE A 514 10.21 -24.72 -9.69
C PHE A 514 11.67 -24.62 -10.16
N ARG A 515 12.21 -25.70 -10.72
CA ARG A 515 13.53 -25.67 -11.37
C ARG A 515 13.43 -24.76 -12.60
N ALA A 516 13.75 -23.48 -12.43
CA ALA A 516 14.06 -22.61 -13.55
C ALA A 516 15.30 -23.19 -14.27
N VAL A 517 15.23 -23.30 -15.60
CA VAL A 517 16.41 -23.57 -16.42
C VAL A 517 17.47 -22.54 -16.04
N ALA A 518 18.69 -22.99 -15.76
CA ALA A 518 19.78 -22.10 -15.36
C ALA A 518 19.98 -21.03 -16.44
N GLU A 519 19.65 -19.78 -16.12
CA GLU A 519 19.88 -18.64 -17.01
C GLU A 519 21.39 -18.42 -17.10
N THR A 520 21.93 -18.60 -18.30
CA THR A 520 23.36 -18.53 -18.57
C THR A 520 23.92 -17.11 -18.58
N ASN A 521 23.09 -16.05 -18.44
CA ASN A 521 23.54 -14.66 -18.48
C ASN A 521 22.89 -13.82 -17.37
N PRO A 522 23.59 -13.52 -16.26
CA PRO A 522 23.07 -12.71 -15.15
C PRO A 522 23.21 -11.18 -15.40
N ALA A 523 23.17 -10.72 -16.65
CA ALA A 523 23.74 -9.42 -17.03
C ALA A 523 22.81 -8.43 -17.76
N SER A 524 21.49 -8.64 -17.76
CA SER A 524 20.55 -7.59 -18.17
C SER A 524 19.84 -7.08 -16.93
N SER A 525 20.15 -5.86 -16.49
CA SER A 525 19.35 -5.11 -15.53
C SER A 525 18.38 -4.25 -16.34
N GLU A 526 17.18 -4.78 -16.59
CA GLU A 526 16.11 -4.01 -17.21
C GLU A 526 15.54 -3.03 -16.17
N GLU A 527 15.45 -1.75 -16.53
CA GLU A 527 14.83 -0.73 -15.69
C GLU A 527 13.32 -0.74 -15.93
N VAL A 528 12.57 -1.03 -14.87
CA VAL A 528 11.10 -1.02 -14.85
C VAL A 528 10.67 -0.04 -13.78
N ASP A 529 9.54 0.62 -13.98
CA ASP A 529 8.95 1.50 -12.98
C ASP A 529 8.65 0.73 -11.67
N SER A 530 8.72 1.46 -10.57
CA SER A 530 8.58 0.89 -9.22
C SER A 530 7.20 0.27 -8.99
N GLU A 531 6.15 0.84 -9.57
CA GLU A 531 4.78 0.37 -9.44
C GLU A 531 4.60 -0.99 -10.12
N THR A 532 5.06 -1.13 -11.36
CA THR A 532 5.05 -2.41 -12.08
C THR A 532 5.90 -3.47 -11.38
N LEU A 533 7.07 -3.13 -10.85
CA LEU A 533 7.87 -4.08 -10.07
C LEU A 533 7.16 -4.54 -8.80
N CYS A 534 6.56 -3.63 -8.03
CA CYS A 534 5.78 -3.96 -6.85
C CYS A 534 4.55 -4.82 -7.19
N TRP A 535 3.86 -4.49 -8.29
CA TRP A 535 2.74 -5.27 -8.82
C TRP A 535 3.16 -6.69 -9.22
N MET A 536 4.31 -6.87 -9.89
CA MET A 536 4.86 -8.19 -10.21
C MET A 536 5.21 -8.99 -8.95
N LEU A 537 5.86 -8.36 -7.96
CA LEU A 537 6.23 -9.02 -6.70
C LEU A 537 4.98 -9.48 -5.92
N GLU A 538 3.93 -8.66 -5.86
CA GLU A 538 2.68 -9.01 -5.20
C GLU A 538 2.00 -10.22 -5.86
N ASN A 539 1.84 -10.18 -7.18
CA ASN A 539 1.22 -11.26 -7.94
C ASN A 539 2.05 -12.56 -7.88
N TYR A 540 3.38 -12.42 -7.90
CA TYR A 540 4.27 -13.56 -7.73
C TYR A 540 4.14 -14.22 -6.35
N ALA A 541 4.07 -13.43 -5.28
CA ALA A 541 3.86 -13.93 -3.93
C ALA A 541 2.51 -14.66 -3.80
N SER A 542 1.44 -14.08 -4.35
CA SER A 542 0.10 -14.69 -4.40
C SER A 542 0.13 -16.03 -5.15
N CYS A 543 0.81 -16.10 -6.29
CA CYS A 543 1.00 -17.36 -7.01
C CYS A 543 1.80 -18.40 -6.21
N CYS A 544 2.89 -17.98 -5.55
CA CYS A 544 3.70 -18.87 -4.71
C CYS A 544 2.90 -19.46 -3.54
N GLU A 545 2.04 -18.66 -2.91
CA GLU A 545 1.14 -19.13 -1.87
C GLU A 545 0.18 -20.20 -2.39
N ARG A 546 -0.49 -19.95 -3.53
CA ARG A 546 -1.42 -20.92 -4.14
C ARG A 546 -0.76 -22.23 -4.56
N VAL A 547 0.51 -22.18 -4.95
CA VAL A 547 1.33 -23.37 -5.27
C VAL A 547 1.80 -24.12 -4.01
N GLY A 548 1.61 -23.53 -2.82
CA GLY A 548 2.00 -24.13 -1.53
C GLY A 548 3.42 -23.81 -1.09
N ARG A 549 4.09 -22.84 -1.73
CA ARG A 549 5.46 -22.38 -1.40
C ARG A 549 5.41 -21.06 -0.64
N ARG A 550 4.90 -21.14 0.61
CA ARG A 550 4.78 -19.99 1.52
C ARG A 550 6.14 -19.39 1.91
N ASP A 551 7.18 -20.21 1.94
CA ASP A 551 8.57 -19.78 2.18
C ASP A 551 9.05 -18.74 1.16
N ILE A 552 8.74 -18.96 -0.12
CA ILE A 552 9.10 -18.03 -1.20
C ILE A 552 8.18 -16.82 -1.20
N ALA A 553 6.88 -17.01 -0.93
CA ALA A 553 5.93 -15.89 -0.84
C ALA A 553 6.35 -14.89 0.26
N GLU A 554 6.83 -15.39 1.41
CA GLU A 554 7.37 -14.57 2.50
C GLU A 554 8.59 -13.77 2.04
N GLU A 555 9.59 -14.44 1.44
CA GLU A 555 10.80 -13.79 0.90
C GLU A 555 10.44 -12.66 -0.08
N VAL A 556 9.51 -12.92 -1.00
CA VAL A 556 9.10 -11.97 -2.04
C VAL A 556 8.38 -10.76 -1.45
N LEU A 557 7.47 -10.96 -0.49
CA LEU A 557 6.78 -9.85 0.18
C LEU A 557 7.76 -9.03 1.03
N GLU A 558 8.73 -9.65 1.70
CA GLU A 558 9.80 -8.93 2.41
C GLU A 558 10.65 -8.08 1.44
N ARG A 559 10.91 -8.57 0.22
CA ARG A 559 11.57 -7.79 -0.83
C ARG A 559 10.74 -6.58 -1.26
N ARG A 560 9.43 -6.76 -1.49
CA ARG A 560 8.53 -5.65 -1.83
C ARG A 560 8.53 -4.56 -0.76
N VAL A 561 8.43 -4.94 0.52
CA VAL A 561 8.54 -3.99 1.64
C VAL A 561 9.88 -3.24 1.60
N GLY A 562 10.97 -3.91 1.22
CA GLY A 562 12.28 -3.30 1.04
C GLY A 562 12.32 -2.27 -0.10
N VAL A 563 11.67 -2.56 -1.23
CA VAL A 563 11.57 -1.66 -2.39
C VAL A 563 10.77 -0.40 -2.03
N GLU A 564 9.57 -0.56 -1.47
CA GLU A 564 8.70 0.57 -1.10
C GLU A 564 9.35 1.49 -0.05
N ARG A 565 10.07 0.91 0.93
CA ARG A 565 10.84 1.71 1.92
C ARG A 565 12.00 2.46 1.30
N ALA A 566 12.69 1.88 0.33
CA ALA A 566 13.81 2.54 -0.34
C ALA A 566 13.34 3.77 -1.14
N LEU A 567 12.11 3.72 -1.66
CA LEU A 567 11.47 4.81 -2.40
C LEU A 567 10.81 5.86 -1.50
N GLY A 568 10.76 5.64 -0.18
CA GLY A 568 10.06 6.53 0.75
C GLY A 568 8.53 6.43 0.69
N GLY A 569 7.98 5.41 0.01
CA GLY A 569 6.55 5.18 -0.12
C GLY A 569 5.92 4.44 1.07
N SER A 570 4.58 4.37 1.09
CA SER A 570 3.83 3.64 2.11
C SER A 570 3.95 2.13 1.92
N CYS A 571 4.60 1.44 2.88
CA CYS A 571 4.72 -0.03 2.86
C CYS A 571 3.52 -0.76 3.51
N ALA A 572 2.41 -0.04 3.75
CA ALA A 572 1.28 -0.55 4.51
C ALA A 572 0.60 -1.76 3.84
N SER A 573 0.38 -1.70 2.51
CA SER A 573 -0.25 -2.79 1.75
C SER A 573 0.61 -4.06 1.76
N ALA A 574 1.92 -3.93 1.50
CA ALA A 574 2.86 -5.05 1.54
C ALA A 574 2.96 -5.68 2.94
N LEU A 575 2.99 -4.86 4.00
CA LEU A 575 2.98 -5.34 5.38
C LEU A 575 1.68 -6.07 5.74
N LEU A 576 0.54 -5.60 5.26
CA LEU A 576 -0.76 -6.25 5.47
C LEU A 576 -0.78 -7.64 4.83
N LEU A 577 -0.32 -7.76 3.58
CA LEU A 577 -0.23 -9.05 2.89
C LEU A 577 0.73 -10.01 3.58
N LEU A 578 1.89 -9.51 4.04
CA LEU A 578 2.85 -10.32 4.79
C LEU A 578 2.27 -10.79 6.14
N ALA A 579 1.54 -9.93 6.85
CA ALA A 579 0.86 -10.30 8.10
C ALA A 579 -0.20 -11.37 7.87
N ARG A 580 -0.98 -11.25 6.79
CA ARG A 580 -2.00 -12.25 6.38
C ARG A 580 -1.39 -13.60 6.03
N LEU A 581 -0.26 -13.61 5.31
CA LEU A 581 0.44 -14.83 4.93
C LEU A 581 0.87 -15.66 6.16
N HIS A 582 1.34 -15.00 7.22
CA HIS A 582 1.65 -15.66 8.48
C HIS A 582 0.40 -16.13 9.23
N GLY A 583 -0.63 -15.27 9.31
CA GLY A 583 -1.92 -15.57 9.91
C GLY A 583 -1.81 -16.26 11.29
N ALA A 584 -2.68 -17.23 11.55
CA ALA A 584 -2.64 -18.03 12.78
C ALA A 584 -1.49 -19.07 12.80
N ALA A 585 -0.90 -19.42 11.66
CA ALA A 585 0.18 -20.40 11.58
C ALA A 585 1.48 -19.89 12.21
N ASN A 586 1.71 -18.57 12.14
CA ASN A 586 2.77 -17.88 12.87
C ASN A 586 2.23 -16.58 13.49
N ALA A 587 1.34 -16.75 14.47
CA ALA A 587 0.69 -15.63 15.17
C ALA A 587 1.71 -14.61 15.72
N ALA A 588 2.88 -15.07 16.16
CA ALA A 588 3.90 -14.18 16.72
C ALA A 588 4.45 -13.17 15.71
N LYS A 589 4.76 -13.63 14.50
CA LYS A 589 5.24 -12.76 13.42
C LYS A 589 4.11 -11.90 12.85
N ALA A 590 2.89 -12.45 12.73
CA ALA A 590 1.73 -11.70 12.27
C ALA A 590 1.38 -10.52 13.21
N VAL A 591 1.39 -10.73 14.52
CA VAL A 591 1.19 -9.67 15.53
C VAL A 591 2.26 -8.59 15.43
N GLN A 592 3.53 -8.97 15.23
CA GLN A 592 4.61 -8.00 15.02
C GLN A 592 4.36 -7.11 13.81
N LEU A 593 3.93 -7.70 12.70
CA LEU A 593 3.66 -6.97 11.45
C LEU A 593 2.42 -6.07 11.56
N TYR A 594 1.36 -6.54 12.20
CA TYR A 594 0.18 -5.72 12.46
C TYR A 594 0.50 -4.54 13.37
N ILE A 595 1.32 -4.73 14.41
CA ILE A 595 1.76 -3.62 15.26
C ILE A 595 2.62 -2.64 14.45
N GLN A 596 3.56 -3.12 13.62
CA GLN A 596 4.34 -2.24 12.73
C GLN A 596 3.41 -1.39 11.85
N LEU A 597 2.41 -1.99 11.21
CA LEU A 597 1.43 -1.28 10.38
C LEU A 597 0.60 -0.28 11.19
N LEU A 598 0.06 -0.68 12.35
CA LEU A 598 -0.71 0.18 13.25
C LEU A 598 0.14 1.28 13.92
N THR A 599 1.46 1.28 13.77
CA THR A 599 2.33 2.36 14.26
C THR A 599 2.74 3.35 13.17
N LEU A 600 2.48 3.06 11.90
CA LEU A 600 2.76 3.99 10.79
C LEU A 600 1.87 5.25 10.89
N PRO A 601 2.36 6.44 10.47
CA PRO A 601 1.55 7.66 10.48
C PRO A 601 0.27 7.48 9.62
N GLU A 602 -0.85 8.06 10.06
CA GLU A 602 -2.14 7.96 9.32
C GLU A 602 -2.09 8.69 7.98
N GLU A 603 -1.24 9.70 7.87
CA GLU A 603 -0.96 10.42 6.63
C GLU A 603 -0.29 9.47 5.62
N GLY A 604 -1.07 8.97 4.66
CA GLY A 604 -0.58 8.11 3.58
C GLY A 604 -0.90 6.61 3.72
N ILE A 605 -1.81 6.22 4.61
CA ILE A 605 -2.37 4.85 4.65
C ILE A 605 -3.80 4.88 4.12
N GLU A 606 -4.11 4.01 3.16
CA GLU A 606 -5.48 3.84 2.69
C GLU A 606 -6.39 3.38 3.83
N PRO A 607 -7.58 3.99 4.01
CA PRO A 607 -8.49 3.66 5.11
C PRO A 607 -8.88 2.17 5.15
N ASP A 608 -9.05 1.54 3.98
CA ASP A 608 -9.36 0.10 3.88
C ASP A 608 -8.20 -0.77 4.36
N VAL A 609 -6.95 -0.45 3.99
CA VAL A 609 -5.76 -1.18 4.47
C VAL A 609 -5.64 -1.08 5.99
N LEU A 610 -5.88 0.10 6.56
CA LEU A 610 -5.83 0.32 8.01
C LEU A 610 -6.95 -0.46 8.74
N LEU A 611 -8.16 -0.46 8.18
CA LEU A 611 -9.30 -1.20 8.71
C LEU A 611 -9.06 -2.71 8.65
N GLN A 612 -8.59 -3.22 7.52
CA GLN A 612 -8.23 -4.62 7.34
C GLN A 612 -7.10 -5.06 8.29
N ALA A 613 -6.13 -4.19 8.56
CA ALA A 613 -5.10 -4.44 9.55
C ALA A 613 -5.66 -4.51 10.98
N ALA A 614 -6.58 -3.62 11.34
CA ALA A 614 -7.24 -3.63 12.64
C ALA A 614 -8.07 -4.91 12.85
N TYR A 615 -8.85 -5.35 11.86
CA TYR A 615 -9.58 -6.61 11.92
C TYR A 615 -8.66 -7.83 12.00
N GLY A 616 -7.58 -7.84 11.19
CA GLY A 616 -6.59 -8.91 11.21
C GLY A 616 -5.90 -9.02 12.57
N PHE A 617 -5.50 -7.89 13.14
CA PHE A 617 -4.91 -7.81 14.48
C PHE A 617 -5.87 -8.34 15.56
N ALA A 618 -7.12 -7.87 15.54
CA ALA A 618 -8.18 -8.32 16.45
C ALA A 618 -8.39 -9.84 16.37
N SER A 619 -8.50 -10.37 15.15
CA SER A 619 -8.72 -11.80 14.90
C SER A 619 -7.58 -12.66 15.43
N ILE A 620 -6.32 -12.28 15.20
CA ILE A 620 -5.17 -13.04 15.70
C ILE A 620 -5.05 -12.94 17.22
N CYS A 621 -5.29 -11.76 17.80
CA CYS A 621 -5.25 -11.60 19.26
C CYS A 621 -6.27 -12.48 19.99
N TYR A 622 -7.42 -12.72 19.37
CA TYR A 622 -8.46 -13.58 19.93
C TYR A 622 -8.26 -15.07 19.61
N GLY A 623 -7.88 -15.41 18.37
CA GLY A 623 -7.72 -16.80 17.93
C GLY A 623 -6.45 -17.50 18.43
N SER A 624 -5.46 -16.74 18.90
CA SER A 624 -4.17 -17.29 19.35
C SER A 624 -4.18 -17.69 20.83
N LYS A 625 -3.41 -18.73 21.17
CA LYS A 625 -3.20 -19.14 22.57
C LYS A 625 -2.48 -18.05 23.37
N ASP A 626 -2.82 -17.92 24.65
CA ASP A 626 -2.22 -16.95 25.57
C ASP A 626 -0.68 -16.97 25.55
N GLU A 627 -0.06 -18.15 25.51
CA GLU A 627 1.39 -18.31 25.52
C GLU A 627 2.06 -17.76 24.24
N GLU A 628 1.43 -17.97 23.09
CA GLU A 628 1.94 -17.55 21.78
C GLU A 628 1.81 -16.04 21.60
N LEU A 629 0.66 -15.48 22.00
CA LEU A 629 0.40 -14.05 22.00
C LEU A 629 1.34 -13.31 22.96
N GLU A 630 1.59 -13.84 24.16
CA GLU A 630 2.51 -13.23 25.12
C GLU A 630 3.94 -13.21 24.60
N ALA A 631 4.40 -14.30 23.97
CA ALA A 631 5.72 -14.35 23.33
C ALA A 631 5.84 -13.32 22.19
N ALA A 632 4.78 -13.18 21.39
CA ALA A 632 4.71 -12.20 20.31
C ALA A 632 4.89 -10.77 20.80
N LEU A 633 4.07 -10.38 21.79
CA LEU A 633 4.05 -9.04 22.36
C LEU A 633 5.32 -8.73 23.17
N SER A 634 5.93 -9.75 23.79
CA SER A 634 7.28 -9.64 24.41
C SER A 634 8.32 -9.23 23.40
N ASN A 635 8.36 -9.89 22.24
CA ASN A 635 9.34 -9.60 21.21
C ASN A 635 9.17 -8.18 20.66
N VAL A 636 7.93 -7.71 20.48
CA VAL A 636 7.63 -6.33 20.07
C VAL A 636 8.12 -5.32 21.11
N SER A 637 7.79 -5.53 22.39
CA SER A 637 8.22 -4.64 23.47
C SER A 637 9.75 -4.58 23.63
N ALA A 638 10.44 -5.71 23.40
CA ALA A 638 11.89 -5.78 23.43
C ALA A 638 12.55 -5.07 22.23
N ALA A 639 11.95 -5.19 21.04
CA ALA A 639 12.42 -4.51 19.83
C ALA A 639 12.26 -2.98 19.94
N ALA A 640 11.13 -2.51 20.46
CA ALA A 640 10.89 -1.08 20.71
C ALA A 640 11.91 -0.50 21.70
N ALA A 641 12.18 -1.21 22.81
CA ALA A 641 13.18 -0.80 23.80
C ALA A 641 14.63 -0.84 23.28
N ALA A 642 14.91 -1.58 22.20
CA ALA A 642 16.22 -1.63 21.56
C ALA A 642 16.42 -0.47 20.57
N ALA A 643 15.39 -0.09 19.81
CA ALA A 643 15.44 1.02 18.86
C ALA A 643 15.69 2.38 19.54
N GLU A 644 15.10 2.60 20.72
CA GLU A 644 15.31 3.83 21.50
C GLU A 644 16.75 3.97 22.06
N LYS A 645 17.48 2.86 22.24
CA LYS A 645 18.87 2.90 22.70
C LYS A 645 19.85 3.37 21.61
N ASP A 646 19.51 3.17 20.34
CA ASP A 646 20.31 3.65 19.21
C ASP A 646 20.09 5.16 18.94
N GLU A 647 18.94 5.74 19.32
CA GLU A 647 18.68 7.19 19.25
C GLU A 647 19.17 7.99 20.46
N ALA A 648 19.48 7.34 21.59
CA ALA A 648 19.84 7.97 22.86
C ALA A 648 21.30 8.49 22.94
N VAL A 649 21.80 9.13 21.88
CA VAL A 649 23.09 9.89 21.89
C VAL A 649 22.86 11.41 22.13
N ARG A 650 21.65 11.86 22.48
CA ARG A 650 21.38 13.25 22.90
C ARG A 650 21.05 13.36 24.40
N PRO A 651 21.46 14.46 25.07
CA PRO A 651 21.65 14.47 26.51
C PRO A 651 20.33 14.53 27.29
N VAL A 652 20.38 13.81 28.41
CA VAL A 652 19.34 13.44 29.37
C VAL A 652 18.62 14.65 29.99
N THR A 653 17.29 14.65 29.90
CA THR A 653 16.40 15.16 30.96
C THR A 653 15.77 13.96 31.68
N CYS A 654 15.77 14.01 33.01
CA CYS A 654 15.26 12.97 33.89
C CYS A 654 13.72 12.84 33.78
N ALA A 655 13.23 12.10 32.81
CA ALA A 655 11.89 11.52 32.81
C ALA A 655 12.00 10.02 33.13
N ALA A 656 10.98 9.49 33.80
CA ALA A 656 10.87 8.07 34.17
C ALA A 656 11.12 7.15 32.95
N PRO A 657 11.69 5.95 33.14
CA PRO A 657 12.01 5.05 32.03
C PRO A 657 10.76 4.82 31.15
N PRO A 658 10.87 4.95 29.82
CA PRO A 658 9.74 4.80 28.92
C PRO A 658 9.16 3.39 29.05
N ASN A 659 7.83 3.32 29.14
CA ASN A 659 7.11 2.08 29.39
C ASN A 659 7.14 1.24 28.09
N SER A 660 7.93 0.16 28.05
CA SER A 660 8.11 -0.70 26.85
C SER A 660 6.81 -1.30 26.31
N ASN A 661 5.72 -1.27 27.10
CA ASN A 661 4.39 -1.68 26.70
C ASN A 661 3.60 -0.58 25.95
N GLY A 662 4.09 0.67 25.91
CA GLY A 662 3.37 1.81 25.35
C GLY A 662 3.00 1.65 23.88
N VAL A 663 3.90 1.11 23.05
CA VAL A 663 3.65 0.83 21.63
C VAL A 663 2.53 -0.22 21.45
N VAL A 664 2.54 -1.25 22.29
CA VAL A 664 1.52 -2.32 22.27
C VAL A 664 0.16 -1.75 22.68
N ILE A 665 0.10 -1.00 23.78
CA ILE A 665 -1.13 -0.36 24.27
C ILE A 665 -1.69 0.61 23.21
N ALA A 666 -0.83 1.43 22.60
CA ALA A 666 -1.23 2.32 21.52
C ALA A 666 -1.82 1.57 20.32
N SER A 667 -1.25 0.41 19.96
CA SER A 667 -1.74 -0.43 18.86
C SER A 667 -3.12 -1.01 19.15
N PHE A 668 -3.36 -1.52 20.37
CA PHE A 668 -4.69 -1.99 20.79
C PHE A 668 -5.74 -0.88 20.74
N LYS A 669 -5.39 0.32 21.23
CA LYS A 669 -6.29 1.50 21.16
C LYS A 669 -6.58 1.89 19.72
N ARG A 670 -5.55 1.95 18.87
CA ARG A 670 -5.70 2.36 17.47
C ARG A 670 -6.54 1.35 16.70
N SER A 671 -6.29 0.06 16.86
CA SER A 671 -7.12 -1.00 16.27
C SER A 671 -8.58 -0.85 16.64
N ALA A 672 -8.90 -0.66 17.92
CA ALA A 672 -10.28 -0.50 18.37
C ALA A 672 -10.92 0.80 17.86
N ARG A 673 -10.18 1.92 17.85
CA ARG A 673 -10.64 3.19 17.30
C ARG A 673 -11.00 3.09 15.82
N VAL A 674 -10.15 2.46 15.02
CA VAL A 674 -10.36 2.28 13.57
C VAL A 674 -11.61 1.45 13.30
N ILE A 675 -11.78 0.31 14.00
CA ILE A 675 -12.98 -0.55 13.88
C ILE A 675 -14.25 0.22 14.30
N MET A 676 -14.18 1.06 15.35
CA MET A 676 -15.34 1.85 15.77
C MET A 676 -15.64 3.02 14.82
N ALA A 677 -14.61 3.56 14.14
CA ALA A 677 -14.78 4.67 13.20
C ALA A 677 -15.45 4.24 11.89
N SER A 678 -15.20 3.03 11.40
CA SER A 678 -15.91 2.50 10.21
C SER A 678 -17.44 2.46 10.45
N HIS A 679 -17.87 2.07 11.65
CA HIS A 679 -19.28 2.04 12.02
C HIS A 679 -19.96 3.43 12.00
N ALA A 680 -19.26 4.51 12.38
CA ALA A 680 -19.82 5.86 12.36
C ALA A 680 -20.16 6.34 10.93
N VAL A 681 -19.43 5.86 9.92
CA VAL A 681 -19.67 6.16 8.50
C VAL A 681 -20.81 5.29 7.94
N ASP A 682 -20.92 4.02 8.37
CA ASP A 682 -21.90 3.07 7.85
C ASP A 682 -23.32 3.16 8.45
N ARG A 683 -23.49 3.78 9.64
CA ARG A 683 -24.82 4.11 10.20
C ARG A 683 -25.68 4.96 9.25
N ALA A 684 -25.08 5.68 8.31
CA ALA A 684 -25.78 6.46 7.30
C ALA A 684 -26.34 5.61 6.13
N LYS A 685 -25.89 4.35 5.96
CA LYS A 685 -26.20 3.54 4.78
C LYS A 685 -26.92 2.22 5.08
N SER A 686 -26.71 1.58 6.22
CA SER A 686 -27.52 0.44 6.64
C SER A 686 -27.33 0.10 8.12
N CYS A 687 -28.30 -0.59 8.72
CA CYS A 687 -28.25 -1.13 10.08
C CYS A 687 -27.30 -2.35 10.10
N GLY A 688 -26.00 -2.11 10.01
CA GLY A 688 -24.97 -3.14 9.86
C GLY A 688 -24.32 -3.56 11.18
N SER A 689 -24.70 -4.76 11.64
CA SER A 689 -23.87 -5.76 12.35
C SER A 689 -23.19 -5.38 13.68
N GLY A 690 -23.71 -5.91 14.79
CA GLY A 690 -23.07 -5.91 16.12
C GLY A 690 -21.76 -6.71 16.25
N GLU A 691 -21.19 -7.16 15.13
CA GLU A 691 -19.94 -7.92 15.06
C GLU A 691 -18.71 -7.00 15.22
N ASP A 692 -18.80 -5.74 14.80
CA ASP A 692 -17.69 -4.79 14.86
C ASP A 692 -17.46 -4.28 16.28
N GLU A 693 -18.54 -3.94 16.99
CA GLU A 693 -18.45 -3.59 18.41
C GLU A 693 -17.97 -4.77 19.25
N LEU A 694 -18.37 -5.99 18.88
CA LEU A 694 -17.88 -7.21 19.51
C LEU A 694 -16.36 -7.34 19.31
N LYS A 695 -15.86 -7.20 18.08
CA LYS A 695 -14.42 -7.28 17.79
C LYS A 695 -13.61 -6.18 18.46
N ALA A 696 -14.12 -4.94 18.50
CA ALA A 696 -13.46 -3.84 19.20
C ALA A 696 -13.39 -4.11 20.71
N LEU A 697 -14.49 -4.57 21.32
CA LEU A 697 -14.57 -4.95 22.73
C LEU A 697 -13.60 -6.08 23.06
N MET A 698 -13.58 -7.15 22.25
CA MET A 698 -12.68 -8.28 22.43
C MET A 698 -11.21 -7.86 22.34
N THR A 699 -10.88 -6.99 21.39
CA THR A 699 -9.52 -6.45 21.19
C THR A 699 -9.04 -5.69 22.43
N LEU A 700 -9.85 -4.77 22.95
CA LEU A 700 -9.50 -4.01 24.15
C LEU A 700 -9.45 -4.87 25.40
N SER A 701 -10.42 -5.79 25.56
CA SER A 701 -10.45 -6.75 26.68
C SER A 701 -9.18 -7.59 26.73
N ARG A 702 -8.72 -8.05 25.56
CA ARG A 702 -7.49 -8.85 25.42
C ARG A 702 -6.23 -8.03 25.70
N GLY A 703 -6.16 -6.80 25.22
CA GLY A 703 -5.06 -5.88 25.53
C GLY A 703 -4.98 -5.55 27.03
N GLY A 704 -6.12 -5.34 27.69
CA GLY A 704 -6.17 -5.12 29.15
C GLY A 704 -5.65 -6.34 29.93
N PHE A 705 -6.05 -7.54 29.52
CA PHE A 705 -5.62 -8.79 30.15
C PHE A 705 -4.11 -9.00 30.03
N PHE A 706 -3.54 -8.67 28.86
CA PHE A 706 -2.10 -8.68 28.63
C PHE A 706 -1.35 -7.76 29.62
N CYS A 707 -1.79 -6.51 29.75
CA CYS A 707 -1.16 -5.56 30.67
C CYS A 707 -1.22 -6.06 32.13
N GLN A 708 -2.38 -6.59 32.54
CA GLN A 708 -2.57 -7.16 33.87
C GLN A 708 -1.61 -8.31 34.16
N ARG A 709 -1.40 -9.21 33.18
CA ARG A 709 -0.50 -10.35 33.30
C ARG A 709 0.97 -9.96 33.50
N ARG A 710 1.37 -8.79 33.00
CA ARG A 710 2.71 -8.22 33.20
C ARG A 710 2.85 -7.36 34.45
N GLY A 711 1.76 -7.12 35.18
CA GLY A 711 1.73 -6.19 36.30
C GLY A 711 1.69 -4.71 35.89
N ASP A 712 1.36 -4.40 34.63
CA ASP A 712 1.09 -3.03 34.17
C ASP A 712 -0.39 -2.67 34.43
N GLU A 713 -0.71 -2.45 35.70
CA GLU A 713 -2.09 -2.17 36.12
C GLU A 713 -2.63 -0.86 35.53
N ALA A 714 -1.77 0.14 35.30
CA ALA A 714 -2.17 1.42 34.70
C ALA A 714 -2.56 1.25 33.23
N GLY A 715 -1.77 0.50 32.44
CA GLY A 715 -2.12 0.18 31.06
C GLY A 715 -3.37 -0.70 30.95
N ALA A 716 -3.57 -1.63 31.89
CA ALA A 716 -4.76 -2.47 31.94
C ALA A 716 -6.03 -1.65 32.23
N GLU A 717 -5.99 -0.80 33.25
CA GLU A 717 -7.09 0.11 33.61
C GLU A 717 -7.47 1.01 32.44
N GLU A 718 -6.49 1.56 31.73
CA GLU A 718 -6.74 2.46 30.61
C GLU A 718 -7.47 1.76 29.44
N LEU A 719 -7.06 0.55 29.07
CA LEU A 719 -7.69 -0.23 27.99
C LEU A 719 -9.11 -0.68 28.37
N TYR A 720 -9.32 -1.10 29.62
CA TYR A 720 -10.64 -1.49 30.10
C TYR A 720 -11.60 -0.30 30.22
N ARG A 721 -11.13 0.84 30.72
CA ARG A 721 -11.92 2.08 30.77
C ARG A 721 -12.38 2.49 29.37
N LEU A 722 -11.48 2.46 28.39
CA LEU A 722 -11.82 2.74 26.99
C LEU A 722 -12.87 1.76 26.44
N ALA A 723 -12.77 0.47 26.78
CA ALA A 723 -13.75 -0.53 26.39
C ALA A 723 -15.15 -0.23 26.98
N VAL A 724 -15.20 0.19 28.25
CA VAL A 724 -16.46 0.61 28.89
C VAL A 724 -17.04 1.84 28.20
N GLU A 725 -16.23 2.85 27.88
CA GLU A 725 -16.67 4.03 27.15
C GLU A 725 -17.29 3.66 25.79
N TYR A 726 -16.72 2.70 25.06
CA TYR A 726 -17.29 2.20 23.81
C TYR A 726 -18.62 1.48 23.99
N THR A 727 -18.80 0.73 25.08
CA THR A 727 -20.07 0.04 25.35
C THR A 727 -21.23 1.01 25.61
N LEU A 728 -20.95 2.26 26.03
CA LEU A 728 -21.97 3.29 26.21
C LEU A 728 -22.47 3.85 24.86
N LEU A 729 -21.71 3.67 23.79
CA LEU A 729 -22.01 4.18 22.45
C LEU A 729 -22.66 3.11 21.54
N ALA A 730 -22.82 1.88 22.04
CA ALA A 730 -23.27 0.71 21.30
C ALA A 730 -24.55 0.10 21.89
N ASP A 731 -25.54 -0.23 21.05
CA ASP A 731 -26.76 -0.97 21.44
C ASP A 731 -26.79 -2.34 20.73
N VAL A 732 -25.97 -3.29 21.23
CA VAL A 732 -25.83 -4.64 20.66
C VAL A 732 -26.50 -5.66 21.57
N LYS A 733 -27.43 -6.45 21.01
CA LYS A 733 -28.25 -7.44 21.74
C LYS A 733 -27.82 -8.90 21.51
N SER A 734 -26.53 -9.14 21.31
CA SER A 734 -25.97 -10.49 21.11
C SER A 734 -25.56 -11.12 22.45
N ASP A 735 -25.87 -12.41 22.64
CA ASP A 735 -25.45 -13.19 23.81
C ASP A 735 -23.92 -13.26 23.92
N GLU A 736 -23.22 -13.36 22.79
CA GLU A 736 -21.75 -13.35 22.75
C GLU A 736 -21.18 -12.01 23.20
N TYR A 737 -21.83 -10.91 22.79
CA TYR A 737 -21.45 -9.57 23.23
C TYR A 737 -21.69 -9.37 24.71
N ALA A 738 -22.84 -9.79 25.24
CA ALA A 738 -23.14 -9.73 26.66
C ALA A 738 -22.14 -10.54 27.50
N ARG A 739 -21.73 -11.72 27.01
CA ARG A 739 -20.74 -12.59 27.63
C ARG A 739 -19.35 -11.92 27.69
N GLU A 740 -18.84 -11.43 26.58
CA GLU A 740 -17.52 -10.77 26.52
C GLU A 740 -17.52 -9.45 27.32
N LEU A 741 -18.63 -8.71 27.32
CA LEU A 741 -18.82 -7.51 28.13
C LEU A 741 -18.76 -7.84 29.63
N ALA A 742 -19.44 -8.91 30.07
CA ALA A 742 -19.42 -9.35 31.46
C ALA A 742 -18.00 -9.76 31.90
N VAL A 743 -17.26 -10.50 31.05
CA VAL A 743 -15.86 -10.87 31.32
C VAL A 743 -14.97 -9.64 31.42
N MET A 744 -15.08 -8.70 30.48
CA MET A 744 -14.32 -7.46 30.48
C MET A 744 -14.59 -6.63 31.74
N LEU A 745 -15.85 -6.45 32.14
CA LEU A 745 -16.23 -5.71 33.35
C LEU A 745 -15.69 -6.36 34.63
N ALA A 746 -15.70 -7.69 34.72
CA ALA A 746 -15.14 -8.41 35.87
C ALA A 746 -13.61 -8.24 35.96
N ASN A 747 -12.91 -8.30 34.83
CA ASN A 747 -11.47 -8.06 34.78
C ASN A 747 -11.14 -6.62 35.16
N TYR A 748 -11.91 -5.65 34.67
CA TYR A 748 -11.76 -4.24 35.03
C TYR A 748 -11.97 -4.01 36.54
N ALA A 749 -13.03 -4.60 37.11
CA ALA A 749 -13.30 -4.56 38.53
C ALA A 749 -12.15 -5.15 39.37
N THR A 750 -11.52 -6.22 38.88
CA THR A 750 -10.35 -6.85 39.52
C THR A 750 -9.16 -5.89 39.59
N VAL A 751 -8.88 -5.16 38.49
CA VAL A 751 -7.78 -4.18 38.44
C VAL A 751 -8.05 -3.00 39.38
N ILE A 752 -9.29 -2.52 39.47
CA ILE A 752 -9.64 -1.34 40.30
C ILE A 752 -9.85 -1.69 41.78
N ALA A 753 -10.09 -2.95 42.13
CA ALA A 753 -10.44 -3.39 43.48
C ALA A 753 -9.51 -2.88 44.59
N HIS A 754 -8.22 -2.68 44.30
CA HIS A 754 -7.24 -2.17 45.27
C HIS A 754 -7.22 -0.63 45.37
N LYS A 755 -7.70 0.08 44.34
CA LYS A 755 -7.76 1.56 44.29
C LYS A 755 -9.08 2.09 44.81
N ASN A 756 -10.19 1.50 44.35
CA ASN A 756 -11.54 1.97 44.63
C ASN A 756 -12.50 0.79 44.78
N ILE A 757 -12.80 0.44 46.03
CA ILE A 757 -13.66 -0.70 46.38
C ILE A 757 -15.10 -0.46 45.92
N GLU A 758 -15.61 0.78 46.03
CA GLU A 758 -16.99 1.10 45.67
C GLU A 758 -17.23 1.00 44.16
N GLU A 759 -16.27 1.49 43.36
CA GLU A 759 -16.32 1.38 41.91
C GLU A 759 -16.19 -0.08 41.43
N ALA A 760 -15.25 -0.84 42.01
CA ALA A 760 -15.11 -2.26 41.73
C ALA A 760 -16.41 -3.04 42.07
N GLN A 761 -17.06 -2.71 43.19
CA GLN A 761 -18.36 -3.27 43.55
C GLN A 761 -19.45 -2.93 42.50
N GLY A 762 -19.47 -1.69 42.00
CA GLY A 762 -20.38 -1.28 40.94
C GLY A 762 -20.16 -2.08 39.64
N LEU A 763 -18.91 -2.23 39.24
CA LEU A 763 -18.50 -2.97 38.03
C LEU A 763 -18.84 -4.46 38.12
N TYR A 764 -18.56 -5.13 39.24
CA TYR A 764 -18.94 -6.53 39.44
C TYR A 764 -20.45 -6.75 39.42
N ASN A 765 -21.22 -5.85 40.04
CA ASN A 765 -22.68 -5.93 39.99
C ASN A 765 -23.22 -5.78 38.57
N ARG A 766 -22.64 -4.86 37.78
CA ARG A 766 -22.97 -4.68 36.36
C ARG A 766 -22.58 -5.91 35.54
N ALA A 767 -21.41 -6.50 35.77
CA ALA A 767 -20.95 -7.71 35.07
C ALA A 767 -21.91 -8.89 35.26
N VAL A 768 -22.28 -9.19 36.51
CA VAL A 768 -23.23 -10.27 36.84
C VAL A 768 -24.63 -9.99 36.30
N ALA A 769 -25.05 -8.73 36.24
CA ALA A 769 -26.34 -8.36 35.64
C ALA A 769 -26.33 -8.50 34.10
N THR A 770 -25.18 -8.29 33.45
CA THR A 770 -25.04 -8.35 31.99
C THR A 770 -25.08 -9.79 31.48
N CYS A 771 -24.37 -10.71 32.14
CA CYS A 771 -24.38 -12.13 31.79
C CYS A 771 -24.39 -13.00 33.06
N PRO A 772 -25.57 -13.32 33.63
CA PRO A 772 -25.68 -14.07 34.88
C PRO A 772 -25.33 -15.55 34.73
N THR A 773 -25.33 -16.08 33.51
CA THR A 773 -24.98 -17.47 33.19
C THR A 773 -23.48 -17.73 33.19
N GLU A 774 -22.65 -16.68 33.15
CA GLU A 774 -21.19 -16.84 33.17
C GLU A 774 -20.65 -17.11 34.57
N GLU A 775 -20.23 -18.36 34.77
CA GLU A 775 -19.77 -18.86 36.07
C GLU A 775 -18.50 -18.16 36.54
N ASN A 776 -17.57 -17.87 35.63
CA ASN A 776 -16.30 -17.22 35.96
C ASN A 776 -16.51 -15.79 36.50
N VAL A 777 -17.44 -15.05 35.88
CA VAL A 777 -17.80 -13.68 36.28
C VAL A 777 -18.48 -13.69 37.65
N SER A 778 -19.48 -14.56 37.81
CA SER A 778 -20.25 -14.65 39.06
C SER A 778 -19.39 -15.15 40.23
N ALA A 779 -18.47 -16.08 39.98
CA ALA A 779 -17.52 -16.56 40.99
C ALA A 779 -16.50 -15.49 41.39
N ALA A 780 -15.94 -14.74 40.44
CA ALA A 780 -15.01 -13.64 40.71
C ALA A 780 -15.69 -12.51 41.53
N ALA A 781 -16.92 -12.14 41.16
CA ALA A 781 -17.70 -11.17 41.92
C ALA A 781 -17.99 -11.66 43.35
N ALA A 782 -18.42 -12.92 43.50
CA ALA A 782 -18.70 -13.50 44.81
C ALA A 782 -17.44 -13.56 45.70
N ALA A 783 -16.28 -13.88 45.11
CA ALA A 783 -14.99 -13.86 45.78
C ALA A 783 -14.64 -12.48 46.33
N PHE A 784 -14.78 -11.44 45.50
CA PHE A 784 -14.55 -10.05 45.89
C PHE A 784 -15.44 -9.66 47.07
N PHE A 785 -16.74 -9.95 47.01
CA PHE A 785 -17.66 -9.62 48.10
C PHE A 785 -17.34 -10.33 49.42
N VAL A 786 -16.80 -11.56 49.38
CA VAL A 786 -16.33 -12.24 50.58
C VAL A 786 -15.12 -11.54 51.18
N LEU A 787 -14.16 -11.13 50.35
CA LEU A 787 -12.97 -10.40 50.81
C LEU A 787 -13.32 -9.04 51.43
N THR A 788 -14.39 -8.41 50.97
CA THR A 788 -14.91 -7.15 51.53
C THR A 788 -15.92 -7.36 52.66
N ALA A 789 -16.00 -8.56 53.24
CA ALA A 789 -16.92 -8.93 54.34
C ALA A 789 -18.42 -8.70 54.02
N ASN A 790 -18.80 -8.74 52.75
CA ASN A 790 -20.18 -8.56 52.28
C ASN A 790 -20.77 -9.90 51.80
N TYR A 791 -21.17 -10.75 52.75
CA TYR A 791 -21.78 -12.04 52.43
C TYR A 791 -23.07 -11.90 51.59
N ALA A 792 -23.90 -10.90 51.88
CA ALA A 792 -25.16 -10.68 51.17
C ALA A 792 -24.93 -10.40 49.67
N GLY A 793 -23.91 -9.61 49.34
CA GLY A 793 -23.50 -9.32 47.96
C GLY A 793 -23.00 -10.59 47.23
N GLY A 794 -22.13 -11.37 47.87
CA GLY A 794 -21.64 -12.62 47.30
C GLY A 794 -22.74 -13.67 47.08
N ARG A 795 -23.66 -13.80 48.04
CA ARG A 795 -24.84 -14.68 47.93
C ARG A 795 -25.72 -14.27 46.77
N ALA A 796 -26.00 -12.97 46.63
CA ALA A 796 -26.83 -12.44 45.54
C ALA A 796 -26.22 -12.68 44.15
N CYS A 797 -24.90 -12.78 44.02
CA CYS A 797 -24.25 -13.09 42.75
C CYS A 797 -24.49 -14.54 42.32
N ILE A 798 -24.23 -15.50 43.23
CA ILE A 798 -24.42 -16.92 42.92
C ILE A 798 -25.90 -17.28 42.80
N GLN A 799 -26.77 -16.66 43.61
CA GLN A 799 -28.22 -16.87 43.51
C GLN A 799 -28.76 -16.45 42.14
N ARG A 800 -28.33 -15.29 41.61
CA ARG A 800 -28.72 -14.84 40.26
C ARG A 800 -28.34 -15.83 39.16
N MET A 801 -27.18 -16.49 39.30
CA MET A 801 -26.76 -17.54 38.37
C MET A 801 -27.64 -18.79 38.49
N ILE A 802 -28.01 -19.20 39.72
CA ILE A 802 -28.95 -20.31 39.93
C ILE A 802 -30.31 -20.02 39.30
N ASP A 803 -30.80 -18.80 39.46
CA ASP A 803 -32.09 -18.37 38.91
C ASP A 803 -32.07 -18.31 37.36
N ALA A 804 -30.89 -18.12 36.75
CA ALA A 804 -30.71 -17.98 35.30
C ALA A 804 -30.36 -19.30 34.58
N VAL A 805 -29.83 -20.30 35.28
CA VAL A 805 -29.40 -21.58 34.68
C VAL A 805 -30.59 -22.51 34.46
N THR A 806 -30.72 -23.05 33.25
CA THR A 806 -31.79 -23.98 32.87
C THR A 806 -31.39 -25.46 32.95
N ASP A 807 -30.09 -25.77 32.99
CA ASP A 807 -29.59 -27.15 33.08
C ASP A 807 -29.67 -27.69 34.53
N PRO A 808 -30.54 -28.69 34.80
CA PRO A 808 -30.70 -29.25 36.13
C PRO A 808 -29.46 -29.96 36.66
N ALA A 809 -28.51 -30.34 35.80
CA ALA A 809 -27.27 -31.01 36.22
C ALA A 809 -26.26 -30.03 36.87
N VAL A 810 -26.32 -28.73 36.54
CA VAL A 810 -25.41 -27.71 37.04
C VAL A 810 -25.87 -27.13 38.39
N ILE A 811 -27.19 -27.14 38.64
CA ILE A 811 -27.81 -26.56 39.84
C ILE A 811 -27.21 -27.05 41.17
N PRO A 812 -27.02 -28.37 41.41
CA PRO A 812 -26.42 -28.85 42.66
C PRO A 812 -25.00 -28.30 42.91
N ARG A 813 -24.19 -28.17 41.84
CA ARG A 813 -22.83 -27.60 41.92
C ARG A 813 -22.86 -26.13 42.35
N LEU A 814 -23.83 -25.36 41.85
CA LEU A 814 -23.97 -23.94 42.21
C LEU A 814 -24.45 -23.76 43.66
N TYR A 815 -25.35 -24.62 44.14
CA TYR A 815 -25.70 -24.67 45.57
C TYR A 815 -24.49 -25.06 46.45
N GLY A 816 -23.59 -25.91 45.95
CA GLY A 816 -22.32 -26.21 46.61
C GLY A 816 -21.45 -24.96 46.77
N LYS A 817 -21.42 -24.08 45.75
CA LYS A 817 -20.70 -22.78 45.82
C LYS A 817 -21.35 -21.81 46.81
N LEU A 818 -22.68 -21.73 46.87
CA LEU A 818 -23.41 -20.96 47.89
C LEU A 818 -23.10 -21.45 49.31
N ALA A 819 -23.14 -22.77 49.53
CA ALA A 819 -22.82 -23.37 50.80
C ALA A 819 -21.37 -23.05 51.21
N TRP A 820 -20.43 -23.15 50.28
CA TRP A 820 -19.03 -22.80 50.52
C TRP A 820 -18.85 -21.34 50.92
N LEU A 821 -19.52 -20.41 50.22
CA LEU A 821 -19.51 -18.98 50.52
C LEU A 821 -19.93 -18.72 51.98
N GLY A 822 -21.01 -19.38 52.41
CA GLY A 822 -21.52 -19.29 53.77
C GLY A 822 -20.57 -19.88 54.81
N VAL A 823 -19.87 -20.96 54.46
CA VAL A 823 -18.86 -21.60 55.32
C VAL A 823 -17.63 -20.73 55.52
N VAL A 824 -17.23 -19.94 54.51
CA VAL A 824 -16.11 -18.99 54.63
C VAL A 824 -16.48 -17.83 55.54
N CYS A 825 -17.66 -17.24 55.39
CA CYS A 825 -18.14 -16.13 56.23
C CYS A 825 -18.79 -16.58 57.54
N TRP A 826 -18.72 -17.88 57.89
CA TRP A 826 -19.56 -18.51 58.89
C TRP A 826 -19.65 -17.79 60.23
N ASP A 827 -18.53 -17.26 60.71
CA ASP A 827 -18.42 -16.66 62.03
C ASP A 827 -19.15 -15.30 62.09
N ASP A 828 -19.29 -14.62 60.96
CA ASP A 828 -19.98 -13.34 60.80
C ASP A 828 -21.47 -13.48 60.43
N LEU A 829 -21.93 -14.71 60.15
CA LEU A 829 -23.33 -14.99 59.78
C LEU A 829 -24.29 -15.03 60.97
N ALA A 830 -25.48 -14.47 60.76
CA ALA A 830 -26.60 -14.66 61.68
C ALA A 830 -27.03 -16.15 61.75
N PRO A 831 -27.56 -16.63 62.89
CA PRO A 831 -27.93 -18.05 63.05
C PRO A 831 -28.91 -18.58 61.99
N ALA A 832 -29.90 -17.79 61.59
CA ALA A 832 -30.85 -18.17 60.54
C ALA A 832 -30.17 -18.36 59.17
N VAL A 833 -29.14 -17.56 58.87
CA VAL A 833 -28.39 -17.65 57.61
C VAL A 833 -27.46 -18.86 57.62
N ARG A 834 -26.92 -19.26 58.79
CA ARG A 834 -26.14 -20.50 58.93
C ARG A 834 -27.00 -21.74 58.66
N GLU A 835 -28.26 -21.74 59.10
CA GLU A 835 -29.21 -22.81 58.81
C GLU A 835 -29.50 -22.90 57.31
N GLU A 836 -29.70 -21.76 56.64
CA GLU A 836 -29.85 -21.69 55.19
C GLU A 836 -28.61 -22.27 54.45
N CYS A 837 -27.39 -21.98 54.92
CA CYS A 837 -26.16 -22.53 54.33
C CYS A 837 -26.09 -24.06 54.41
N LEU A 838 -26.59 -24.64 55.51
CA LEU A 838 -26.66 -26.08 55.68
C LEU A 838 -27.74 -26.71 54.78
N GLN A 839 -28.83 -25.99 54.50
CA GLN A 839 -29.83 -26.41 53.51
C GLN A 839 -29.24 -26.39 52.09
N HIS A 840 -28.50 -25.33 51.71
CA HIS A 840 -27.79 -25.27 50.44
C HIS A 840 -26.80 -26.43 50.26
N LEU A 841 -26.09 -26.82 51.33
CA LEU A 841 -25.19 -27.98 51.31
C LEU A 841 -25.94 -29.30 51.07
N LEU A 842 -27.12 -29.49 51.66
CA LEU A 842 -27.94 -30.68 51.43
C LEU A 842 -28.48 -30.74 49.98
N ILE A 843 -28.92 -29.60 49.44
CA ILE A 843 -29.34 -29.49 48.04
C ILE A 843 -28.18 -29.84 47.11
N ALA A 844 -26.96 -29.36 47.40
CA ALA A 844 -25.76 -29.67 46.63
C ALA A 844 -25.40 -31.18 46.66
N LEU A 845 -25.72 -31.87 47.76
CA LEU A 845 -25.57 -33.33 47.90
C LEU A 845 -26.74 -34.12 47.30
N GLY A 846 -27.68 -33.46 46.63
CA GLY A 846 -28.84 -34.09 45.98
C GLY A 846 -29.95 -34.52 46.95
N GLN A 847 -30.07 -33.86 48.11
CA GLN A 847 -31.12 -34.13 49.10
C GLN A 847 -32.18 -33.01 49.09
N GLU A 848 -33.45 -33.37 49.23
CA GLU A 848 -34.54 -32.40 49.38
C GLU A 848 -34.62 -31.87 50.83
N PRO A 849 -34.51 -30.55 51.07
CA PRO A 849 -34.62 -30.00 52.41
C PRO A 849 -36.10 -29.98 52.85
N LYS A 850 -36.55 -30.98 53.60
CA LYS A 850 -37.87 -30.94 54.23
C LYS A 850 -37.78 -30.18 55.56
N ASN A 851 -38.42 -29.01 55.63
CA ASN A 851 -38.67 -28.17 56.82
C ASN A 851 -37.75 -28.41 58.03
N PHE A 852 -36.55 -27.84 57.99
CA PHE A 852 -35.69 -27.74 59.17
C PHE A 852 -36.13 -26.54 60.02
N ALA A 853 -36.44 -26.80 61.28
CA ALA A 853 -36.49 -25.80 62.33
C ALA A 853 -35.48 -26.20 63.40
N LEU A 854 -34.27 -25.61 63.36
CA LEU A 854 -33.35 -25.69 64.49
C LEU A 854 -33.97 -24.91 65.66
N PHE A 855 -34.48 -25.60 66.68
CA PHE A 855 -34.83 -24.99 67.97
C PHE A 855 -33.56 -24.47 68.67
N LEU A 856 -33.12 -23.27 68.30
CA LEU A 856 -32.10 -22.53 69.02
C LEU A 856 -32.78 -21.75 70.14
N THR A 857 -32.64 -22.23 71.37
CA THR A 857 -33.10 -21.49 72.56
C THR A 857 -32.33 -20.18 72.67
N PRO A 858 -33.00 -19.03 72.89
CA PRO A 858 -32.38 -17.73 72.83
C PRO A 858 -31.67 -17.43 74.16
N ARG A 859 -30.42 -17.84 74.30
CA ARG A 859 -29.45 -17.18 75.18
C ARG A 859 -28.03 -17.70 74.93
N GLN A 860 -27.14 -16.74 74.66
CA GLN A 860 -25.69 -16.84 74.48
C GLN A 860 -25.18 -17.16 73.07
N ALA A 861 -24.87 -16.06 72.39
CA ALA A 861 -24.02 -15.98 71.22
C ALA A 861 -22.63 -16.57 71.49
N THR A 862 -22.17 -17.49 70.63
CA THR A 862 -20.82 -17.58 70.01
C THR A 862 -20.45 -18.99 69.53
N GLN A 863 -21.18 -20.04 69.88
CA GLN A 863 -20.96 -21.40 69.35
C GLN A 863 -22.31 -22.12 69.20
N LEU A 864 -22.45 -22.98 68.18
CA LEU A 864 -23.57 -23.92 68.06
C LEU A 864 -23.52 -24.91 69.24
N HIS A 865 -24.02 -24.52 70.41
CA HIS A 865 -24.16 -25.38 71.60
C HIS A 865 -25.56 -26.01 71.66
N GLY A 866 -25.95 -26.66 70.56
CA GLY A 866 -27.15 -27.50 70.47
C GLY A 866 -26.89 -28.66 69.53
N SER A 867 -27.40 -29.86 69.85
CA SER A 867 -27.25 -31.03 68.97
C SER A 867 -27.96 -30.78 67.64
N VAL A 868 -27.24 -30.96 66.53
CA VAL A 868 -27.85 -30.99 65.18
C VAL A 868 -28.91 -32.09 65.15
N SER A 869 -30.07 -31.83 64.52
CA SER A 869 -31.18 -32.78 64.49
C SER A 869 -30.75 -34.13 63.90
N ALA A 870 -31.33 -35.22 64.41
CA ALA A 870 -31.04 -36.56 63.91
C ALA A 870 -31.40 -36.72 62.42
N GLU A 871 -32.44 -35.99 61.98
CA GLU A 871 -32.88 -35.92 60.58
C GLU A 871 -31.80 -35.31 59.69
N PHE A 872 -31.22 -34.16 60.06
CA PHE A 872 -30.13 -33.55 59.30
C PHE A 872 -28.89 -34.46 59.23
N LYS A 873 -28.52 -35.11 60.34
CA LYS A 873 -27.38 -36.04 60.37
C LYS A 873 -27.58 -37.21 59.40
N ARG A 874 -28.79 -37.76 59.34
CA ARG A 874 -29.16 -38.83 58.41
C ARG A 874 -29.12 -38.35 56.97
N ASP A 875 -29.68 -37.18 56.69
CA ASP A 875 -29.79 -36.64 55.34
C ASP A 875 -28.41 -36.21 54.81
N LEU A 876 -27.54 -35.65 55.66
CA LEU A 876 -26.13 -35.36 55.32
C LEU A 876 -25.34 -36.64 54.99
N LEU A 877 -25.49 -37.71 55.78
CA LEU A 877 -24.83 -38.99 55.53
C LEU A 877 -25.36 -39.67 54.26
N ALA A 878 -26.66 -39.59 54.00
CA ALA A 878 -27.25 -40.06 52.75
C ALA A 878 -26.67 -39.27 51.57
N GLY A 879 -26.64 -37.94 51.67
CA GLY A 879 -26.02 -37.07 50.67
C GLY A 879 -24.56 -37.42 50.37
N ILE A 880 -23.73 -37.63 51.41
CA ILE A 880 -22.33 -38.06 51.25
C ILE A 880 -22.22 -39.45 50.58
N SER A 881 -23.18 -40.34 50.82
CA SER A 881 -23.18 -41.70 50.24
C SER A 881 -23.52 -41.70 48.75
N PHE A 882 -24.42 -40.82 48.31
CA PHE A 882 -25.00 -40.85 46.97
C PHE A 882 -24.44 -39.78 46.03
N SER A 883 -23.92 -38.66 46.56
CA SER A 883 -23.43 -37.56 45.72
C SER A 883 -22.24 -38.00 44.84
N PRO A 884 -22.27 -37.67 43.52
CA PRO A 884 -21.14 -37.91 42.62
C PRO A 884 -20.05 -36.84 42.70
N ASP A 885 -20.31 -35.69 43.35
CA ASP A 885 -19.40 -34.55 43.39
C ASP A 885 -18.43 -34.62 44.58
N GLN A 886 -17.15 -34.83 44.29
CA GLN A 886 -16.09 -34.94 45.29
C GLN A 886 -15.93 -33.67 46.12
N ASP A 887 -15.99 -32.52 45.49
CA ASP A 887 -15.67 -31.28 46.17
C ASP A 887 -16.78 -30.89 47.15
N THR A 888 -18.05 -31.12 46.78
CA THR A 888 -19.19 -30.96 47.70
C THR A 888 -19.15 -31.98 48.85
N VAL A 889 -18.75 -33.23 48.60
CA VAL A 889 -18.57 -34.24 49.67
C VAL A 889 -17.43 -33.85 50.63
N SER A 890 -16.34 -33.31 50.10
CA SER A 890 -15.25 -32.75 50.91
C SER A 890 -15.70 -31.57 51.76
N LEU A 891 -16.48 -30.66 51.17
CA LEU A 891 -17.09 -29.54 51.89
C LEU A 891 -18.00 -30.02 53.02
N ALA A 892 -18.83 -31.04 52.77
CA ALA A 892 -19.70 -31.63 53.80
C ALA A 892 -18.91 -32.23 54.98
N CYS A 893 -17.81 -32.93 54.68
CA CYS A 893 -16.91 -33.45 55.70
C CYS A 893 -16.24 -32.31 56.50
N TYR A 894 -15.77 -31.26 55.82
CA TYR A 894 -15.19 -30.08 56.46
C TYR A 894 -16.18 -29.35 57.38
N VAL A 895 -17.42 -29.12 56.92
CA VAL A 895 -18.48 -28.49 57.70
C VAL A 895 -18.81 -29.33 58.94
N SER A 896 -18.91 -30.65 58.79
CA SER A 896 -19.17 -31.56 59.92
C SER A 896 -18.07 -31.51 60.98
N GLN A 897 -16.82 -31.28 60.57
CA GLN A 897 -15.68 -31.21 61.46
C GLN A 897 -15.52 -29.86 62.15
N THR A 898 -15.75 -28.76 61.42
CA THR A 898 -15.32 -27.42 61.85
C THR A 898 -16.45 -26.49 62.28
N LYS A 899 -17.65 -26.68 61.74
CA LYS A 899 -18.77 -25.72 61.92
C LYS A 899 -19.94 -26.30 62.72
N LEU A 900 -20.13 -27.62 62.69
CA LEU A 900 -21.13 -28.31 63.51
C LEU A 900 -20.60 -28.62 64.92
N PRO A 901 -21.48 -28.78 65.93
CA PRO A 901 -21.09 -29.24 67.26
C PRO A 901 -20.30 -30.55 67.19
N HIS A 902 -19.17 -30.62 67.89
CA HIS A 902 -18.25 -31.76 67.82
C HIS A 902 -18.87 -33.05 68.34
N ASP A 903 -19.26 -33.93 67.41
CA ASP A 903 -19.66 -35.32 67.64
C ASP A 903 -18.68 -36.22 66.89
N GLY A 904 -17.65 -36.71 67.59
CA GLY A 904 -16.58 -37.49 66.99
C GLY A 904 -17.06 -38.79 66.32
N ARG A 905 -18.17 -39.38 66.78
CA ARG A 905 -18.75 -40.57 66.14
C ARG A 905 -19.40 -40.21 64.82
N PHE A 906 -20.14 -39.10 64.78
CA PHE A 906 -20.76 -38.60 63.56
C PHE A 906 -19.72 -38.18 62.51
N ILE A 907 -18.71 -37.38 62.90
CA ILE A 907 -17.62 -36.94 62.00
C ILE A 907 -16.90 -38.15 61.39
N ASN A 908 -16.55 -39.15 62.21
CA ASN A 908 -15.90 -40.38 61.74
C ASN A 908 -16.80 -41.15 60.75
N THR A 909 -18.10 -41.17 61.00
CA THR A 909 -19.08 -41.79 60.08
C THR A 909 -19.12 -41.05 58.74
N CYS A 910 -19.14 -39.72 58.72
CA CYS A 910 -19.09 -38.92 57.48
C CYS A 910 -17.86 -39.25 56.63
N TYR A 911 -16.67 -39.23 57.23
CA TYR A 911 -15.42 -39.53 56.51
C TYR A 911 -15.33 -41.00 56.05
N LYS A 912 -15.82 -41.96 56.84
CA LYS A 912 -15.89 -43.38 56.44
C LYS A 912 -16.82 -43.59 55.25
N THR A 913 -17.98 -42.94 55.27
CA THR A 913 -18.94 -42.97 54.16
C THR A 913 -18.35 -42.35 52.89
N ALA A 914 -17.67 -41.20 53.00
CA ALA A 914 -16.97 -40.58 51.87
C ALA A 914 -15.86 -41.47 51.30
N LEU A 915 -15.06 -42.11 52.15
CA LEU A 915 -13.99 -43.03 51.74
C LEU A 915 -14.52 -44.32 51.10
N ALA A 916 -15.66 -44.83 51.54
CA ALA A 916 -16.31 -45.99 50.94
C ALA A 916 -16.81 -45.66 49.52
N ARG A 917 -17.26 -44.44 49.28
CA ARG A 917 -17.79 -43.98 47.99
C ARG A 917 -16.70 -43.73 46.94
N PHE A 918 -15.57 -43.16 47.33
CA PHE A 918 -14.47 -42.79 46.41
C PHE A 918 -13.22 -43.69 46.55
N PHE A 919 -13.42 -44.95 46.98
CA PHE A 919 -12.34 -45.88 47.29
C PHE A 919 -11.37 -46.16 46.12
N SER A 920 -11.84 -46.08 44.88
CA SER A 920 -11.06 -46.33 43.65
C SER A 920 -10.17 -45.17 43.19
N GLU A 921 -10.38 -43.96 43.73
CA GLU A 921 -9.66 -42.76 43.30
C GLU A 921 -8.48 -42.47 44.23
N HIS A 922 -7.30 -42.92 43.83
CA HIS A 922 -6.10 -43.00 44.68
C HIS A 922 -5.71 -41.68 45.36
N ASN A 923 -5.82 -40.52 44.68
CA ASN A 923 -5.39 -39.24 45.24
C ASN A 923 -6.39 -38.72 46.29
N TYR A 924 -7.68 -38.72 45.96
CA TYR A 924 -8.75 -38.23 46.83
C TYR A 924 -8.94 -39.12 48.07
N ALA A 925 -8.88 -40.45 47.90
CA ALA A 925 -8.93 -41.39 49.00
C ALA A 925 -7.70 -41.26 49.94
N CYS A 926 -6.53 -40.87 49.42
CA CYS A 926 -5.34 -40.64 50.23
C CYS A 926 -5.46 -39.36 51.07
N GLU A 927 -6.00 -38.27 50.52
CA GLU A 927 -6.25 -37.01 51.24
C GLU A 927 -7.28 -37.18 52.37
N LEU A 928 -8.44 -37.78 52.07
CA LEU A 928 -9.46 -38.08 53.10
C LEU A 928 -8.92 -39.05 54.17
N ARG A 929 -8.08 -40.02 53.81
CA ARG A 929 -7.38 -40.89 54.79
C ARG A 929 -6.39 -40.12 55.64
N GLN A 930 -5.64 -39.16 55.09
CA GLN A 930 -4.73 -38.32 55.88
C GLN A 930 -5.50 -37.47 56.90
N VAL A 931 -6.63 -36.88 56.50
CA VAL A 931 -7.49 -36.09 57.40
C VAL A 931 -8.13 -36.97 58.47
N LEU A 932 -8.66 -38.15 58.10
CA LEU A 932 -9.22 -39.12 59.04
C LEU A 932 -8.16 -39.67 60.01
N CYS A 933 -6.96 -39.99 59.54
CA CYS A 933 -5.86 -40.47 60.39
C CYS A 933 -5.44 -39.41 61.41
N ARG A 934 -5.38 -38.13 61.02
CA ARG A 934 -5.10 -37.02 61.95
C ARG A 934 -6.20 -36.85 63.00
N LEU A 935 -7.46 -37.05 62.62
CA LEU A 935 -8.63 -37.04 63.52
C LEU A 935 -8.58 -38.18 64.56
N CYS A 936 -8.07 -39.35 64.18
CA CYS A 936 -7.89 -40.47 65.10
C CYS A 936 -6.69 -40.32 66.05
N CYS A 937 -5.71 -39.47 65.70
CA CYS A 937 -4.52 -39.22 66.55
C CYS A 937 -4.74 -38.12 67.61
N ASP A 938 -5.61 -37.13 67.37
CA ASP A 938 -5.75 -35.93 68.21
C ASP A 938 -7.02 -35.97 69.11
N THR A 939 -7.08 -36.91 70.05
CA THR A 939 -7.99 -36.82 71.23
C THR A 939 -7.42 -35.97 72.38
N ALA A 940 -6.36 -35.18 72.14
CA ALA A 940 -5.73 -34.34 73.16
C ALA A 940 -5.41 -32.91 72.66
N CYS A 941 -6.08 -31.93 73.28
CA CYS A 941 -5.79 -30.48 73.29
C CYS A 941 -6.40 -29.58 72.17
N PRO A 942 -7.43 -28.75 72.47
CA PRO A 942 -8.12 -27.86 71.53
C PRO A 942 -7.32 -26.67 70.97
N GLN A 943 -6.22 -26.26 71.62
CA GLN A 943 -5.49 -25.03 71.23
C GLN A 943 -4.54 -25.21 70.04
N VAL A 944 -4.11 -26.44 69.75
CA VAL A 944 -3.26 -26.76 68.58
C VAL A 944 -4.08 -26.85 67.29
N LEU A 945 -5.39 -27.14 67.40
CA LEU A 945 -6.35 -27.25 66.30
C LEU A 945 -6.50 -25.93 65.52
N ARG A 946 -6.61 -24.79 66.21
CA ARG A 946 -6.86 -23.48 65.56
C ARG A 946 -5.69 -22.97 64.71
N ARG A 947 -4.44 -23.26 65.08
CA ARG A 947 -3.24 -22.81 64.33
C ARG A 947 -2.89 -23.68 63.13
N ARG A 948 -3.41 -24.90 63.03
CA ARG A 948 -3.13 -25.85 61.93
C ARG A 948 -4.31 -26.02 60.95
N VAL A 949 -5.53 -25.64 61.34
CA VAL A 949 -6.69 -25.53 60.43
C VAL A 949 -6.47 -24.46 59.34
N SER A 950 -5.66 -23.43 59.61
CA SER A 950 -5.30 -22.44 58.56
C SER A 950 -4.42 -23.03 57.44
N LEU A 951 -3.61 -24.05 57.73
CA LEU A 951 -2.79 -24.77 56.74
C LEU A 951 -3.62 -25.79 55.92
N LEU A 952 -4.70 -26.33 56.49
CA LEU A 952 -5.67 -27.20 55.80
C LEU A 952 -6.61 -26.40 54.89
N ALA A 953 -7.00 -25.19 55.30
CA ALA A 953 -7.72 -24.24 54.45
C ALA A 953 -6.87 -23.80 53.24
N GLN A 954 -5.54 -23.66 53.42
CA GLN A 954 -4.60 -23.40 52.31
C GLN A 954 -4.44 -24.59 51.34
N GLY A 955 -4.55 -25.83 51.83
CA GLY A 955 -4.47 -27.04 51.00
C GLY A 955 -5.75 -27.35 50.22
N LEU A 956 -6.92 -27.14 50.81
CA LEU A 956 -8.23 -27.31 50.14
C LEU A 956 -8.54 -26.18 49.14
N ALA A 957 -7.92 -25.01 49.30
CA ALA A 957 -7.98 -23.92 48.32
C ALA A 957 -7.24 -24.22 47.00
N GLN A 958 -6.48 -25.32 46.91
CA GLN A 958 -5.74 -25.72 45.70
C GLN A 958 -6.49 -26.72 44.79
N HIS A 959 -7.69 -27.20 45.14
CA HIS A 959 -8.46 -28.17 44.35
C HIS A 959 -9.52 -27.56 43.39
N ARG A 960 -9.90 -28.34 42.38
CA ARG A 960 -10.45 -27.92 41.07
C ARG A 960 -11.79 -27.17 41.06
N LEU A 961 -12.56 -27.13 42.15
CA LEU A 961 -13.74 -26.24 42.29
C LEU A 961 -13.40 -24.74 42.22
N LEU A 962 -12.11 -24.38 42.38
CA LEU A 962 -11.65 -23.02 42.69
C LEU A 962 -10.56 -22.49 41.74
N ARG A 963 -10.53 -22.90 40.47
CA ARG A 963 -9.58 -22.29 39.52
C ARG A 963 -9.76 -20.77 39.36
N GLY A 964 -10.98 -20.25 39.51
CA GLY A 964 -11.25 -18.80 39.55
C GLY A 964 -10.99 -18.09 40.90
N LEU A 965 -10.71 -18.84 41.97
CA LEU A 965 -10.55 -18.32 43.34
C LEU A 965 -9.12 -18.46 43.90
N SER A 966 -8.24 -19.20 43.22
CA SER A 966 -6.83 -19.37 43.64
C SER A 966 -5.97 -18.09 43.50
N CYS A 967 -6.35 -17.15 42.63
CA CYS A 967 -5.66 -15.85 42.50
C CYS A 967 -5.82 -14.95 43.74
N VAL A 968 -6.79 -15.23 44.62
CA VAL A 968 -7.18 -14.37 45.73
C VAL A 968 -6.27 -14.52 46.96
N PHE A 969 -5.58 -15.66 47.14
CA PHE A 969 -4.75 -15.87 48.34
C PHE A 969 -3.36 -15.19 48.29
N ALA A 970 -2.97 -14.58 47.16
CA ALA A 970 -1.80 -13.69 47.10
C ALA A 970 -2.05 -12.33 47.80
N TRP A 971 -3.33 -11.98 48.05
CA TRP A 971 -3.74 -10.66 48.54
C TRP A 971 -3.48 -10.40 50.03
N ARG A 972 -3.09 -11.41 50.82
CA ARG A 972 -2.84 -11.28 52.28
C ARG A 972 -1.37 -11.37 52.73
N GLY A 973 -0.41 -11.34 51.79
CA GLY A 973 1.01 -11.30 52.13
C GLY A 973 1.54 -9.88 52.33
N THR A 974 1.09 -9.17 53.37
CA THR A 974 1.72 -7.89 53.74
C THR A 974 3.05 -8.13 54.49
N ALA A 975 4.03 -7.28 54.16
CA ALA A 975 5.46 -7.40 54.43
C ALA A 975 5.93 -7.37 55.91
N ALA A 976 5.07 -7.68 56.88
CA ALA A 976 5.42 -7.62 58.31
C ALA A 976 5.76 -8.99 58.95
N ASP A 977 5.27 -10.10 58.42
CA ASP A 977 5.45 -11.43 59.05
C ASP A 977 6.58 -12.30 58.48
N ALA A 978 7.26 -11.85 57.41
CA ALA A 978 8.41 -12.54 56.83
C ALA A 978 9.68 -12.45 57.71
N GLY A 979 9.75 -11.50 58.65
CA GLY A 979 10.92 -11.27 59.51
C GLY A 979 11.01 -12.19 60.74
N SER A 980 9.91 -12.82 61.15
CA SER A 980 9.86 -13.61 62.39
C SER A 980 10.07 -15.12 62.16
N ALA A 981 9.72 -15.64 60.99
CA ALA A 981 9.91 -17.06 60.65
C ALA A 981 11.34 -17.42 60.18
N ALA A 982 12.15 -16.43 59.78
CA ALA A 982 13.50 -16.64 59.25
C ALA A 982 14.61 -16.83 60.32
N ARG A 983 14.30 -16.76 61.62
CA ARG A 983 15.28 -16.99 62.71
C ARG A 983 15.26 -18.38 63.34
N ALA A 984 14.34 -19.27 62.95
CA ALA A 984 14.21 -20.59 63.59
C ALA A 984 14.83 -21.76 62.80
N ILE A 985 15.37 -21.55 61.59
CA ILE A 985 15.98 -22.63 60.80
C ILE A 985 17.32 -22.15 60.25
N GLY A 986 18.38 -22.44 61.01
CA GLY A 986 19.75 -22.19 60.58
C GLY A 986 20.21 -23.21 59.54
N GLY A 987 20.80 -22.69 58.46
CA GLY A 987 22.08 -23.17 57.92
C GLY A 987 22.11 -24.41 57.01
N ARG A 988 22.50 -24.14 55.76
CA ARG A 988 23.23 -24.99 54.78
C ARG A 988 22.44 -25.82 53.74
N ARG A 989 22.29 -25.17 52.57
CA ARG A 989 22.57 -25.57 51.16
C ARG A 989 22.65 -27.06 50.78
N MET A 990 21.85 -27.42 49.77
CA MET A 990 22.15 -28.10 48.47
C MET A 990 20.83 -28.72 47.96
N SER A 991 20.40 -28.80 46.69
CA SER A 991 20.74 -28.26 45.37
C SER A 991 19.81 -28.98 44.35
N CYS A 992 18.92 -28.22 43.67
CA CYS A 992 18.23 -28.50 42.38
C CYS A 992 17.33 -29.76 42.22
N PRO A 993 16.41 -29.83 41.22
CA PRO A 993 15.92 -28.81 40.28
C PRO A 993 14.40 -28.56 40.40
N VAL A 994 13.94 -27.35 40.05
CA VAL A 994 12.50 -27.05 39.88
C VAL A 994 12.18 -27.16 38.39
N PRO A 995 11.37 -28.14 37.93
CA PRO A 995 10.67 -28.02 36.67
C PRO A 995 9.45 -27.13 36.90
N GLY A 996 9.54 -25.88 36.41
CA GLY A 996 8.38 -25.00 36.30
C GLY A 996 7.43 -25.54 35.23
N ARG A 997 6.19 -25.82 35.63
CA ARG A 997 5.02 -25.87 34.75
C ARG A 997 3.74 -26.03 35.57
N ALA A 998 2.68 -25.43 35.02
CA ALA A 998 1.27 -25.57 35.34
C ALA A 998 0.71 -24.70 36.49
N TYR A 999 0.54 -23.41 36.22
CA TYR A 999 -0.67 -22.70 36.64
C TYR A 999 -1.30 -22.06 35.41
N TYR A 1000 -2.37 -22.68 34.92
CA TYR A 1000 -3.32 -22.09 33.98
C TYR A 1000 -4.74 -22.56 34.34
N ALA A 1001 -5.63 -21.58 34.23
CA ALA A 1001 -7.09 -21.55 34.12
C ALA A 1001 -7.88 -22.83 34.35
#